data_AF-A0A2R4G4I8-F1
#
_entry.id   AF-A0A2R4G4I8-F1
#
_cell.length_a   1.000
_cell.length_b   1.000
_cell.length_c   1.000
_cell.angle_alpha   90.00
_cell.angle_beta   90.00
_cell.angle_gamma   90.00
#
_symmetry.space_group_name_H-M   'P 1'
#
loop_
_entity.id
_entity.type
_entity.pdbx_description
1 polymer ?
#
loop_
_entity_poly.entity_id
_entity_poly.type
_entity_poly.pdbx_seq_one_letter_code
_entity_poly.pdbx_strand_id
1 'polypeptide(L)'
;MGVTRSAHVIIAPCGGLETHGRSVMGLLRMLKYVLGTEDETQQPRQTQSSAKNANNAKPARTGQTKQTGQVARRVTQPQLQPHATPQRQSQRRQSQQHQSQRPAKLTPQPLLPADRIDKARDIIGNIEKHELSDEQINAIAGAGHNTLVLAGAGTGKTTTIVGYIAWLLATKRATPEEILVLSFTKASADDMSQRIMASTGKTIRACTFHSLSLEICRAATIANRPIIDGHASNAVVRDTFDRLLAQNIPYRLLAFKLMSKELFGKYGAAAKREDFQLPTDDYAFNQYRQSLVENAQTIIQHMRQNNIGIDGMRELNERRGGKHIGRNREMLQLVGPLYNAYVGNFRATQGIDFPGMITDAIRCVRRGAYRHLYKYVLIDEYQDMSRPRYELIRALREQSDFTLFCVGDDWQSIYRFAGSDIHLILDFADIWRDWGPTRMFQITTTRRFRQSLIDASGAFVMQDKSLYVKHLYNPSDKKDYSLKALGGATQEERFDAIVEQLRKLPKAASVLMLGRYKSDLNLLSRNDRDGLFQIDEHTGGIVFLEKPKMDIEFMTAHKSKGLQRDFVFLLCCSGGLKGFPSAIPEEPLLGLLLPEVERMPHAEERRLFYVAMTRCRKKLFFVVDQSHPSRFMYELHDRICPNIFRGVKLPPQCPNCGEALRLRHTGSDPSRAFYGCTGFPNCRYTRPCK
;
A
#
# COMPACT_ATOMS: atom_id res chain seq x y z
N MET A 1 -5.48 -63.15 -17.41
CA MET A 1 -4.18 -63.80 -17.67
C MET A 1 -3.33 -62.84 -18.50
N GLY A 2 -2.35 -62.19 -17.90
CA GLY A 2 -0.92 -62.43 -18.23
C GLY A 2 -0.34 -61.22 -18.98
N VAL A 3 0.09 -60.16 -18.27
CA VAL A 3 1.51 -59.80 -18.01
C VAL A 3 2.34 -59.57 -19.28
N THR A 4 2.71 -58.31 -19.56
CA THR A 4 3.86 -57.95 -20.41
C THR A 4 4.63 -56.76 -19.85
N ARG A 5 5.79 -57.10 -19.27
CA ARG A 5 7.13 -56.47 -19.36
C ARG A 5 7.28 -54.95 -19.23
N SER A 6 7.76 -54.55 -18.04
CA SER A 6 8.57 -53.36 -17.79
C SER A 6 10.01 -53.56 -18.29
N ALA A 7 10.60 -52.53 -18.90
CA ALA A 7 12.05 -52.43 -19.14
C ALA A 7 12.52 -50.99 -18.86
N HIS A 8 13.70 -50.93 -18.25
CA HIS A 8 14.29 -49.83 -17.52
C HIS A 8 14.75 -48.63 -18.36
N VAL A 9 14.69 -47.43 -17.76
CA VAL A 9 15.57 -46.31 -18.09
C VAL A 9 16.41 -45.97 -16.86
N ILE A 10 17.70 -45.91 -17.09
CA ILE A 10 18.80 -45.76 -16.14
C ILE A 10 18.86 -44.30 -15.65
N ILE A 11 18.80 -44.10 -14.33
CA ILE A 11 19.14 -42.82 -13.68
C ILE A 11 20.53 -42.98 -13.06
N ALA A 12 21.49 -42.19 -13.51
CA ALA A 12 22.83 -42.10 -12.94
C ALA A 12 22.80 -41.40 -11.56
N PRO A 13 23.61 -41.85 -10.57
CA PRO A 13 23.68 -41.24 -9.25
C PRO A 13 24.70 -40.10 -9.25
N CYS A 14 24.25 -38.87 -8.99
CA CYS A 14 25.14 -37.74 -8.72
C CYS A 14 25.34 -37.56 -7.21
N GLY A 15 26.56 -37.86 -6.75
CA GLY A 15 27.29 -37.10 -5.72
C GLY A 15 26.80 -37.22 -4.29
N GLY A 16 27.45 -38.10 -3.52
CA GLY A 16 27.32 -38.18 -2.07
C GLY A 16 27.77 -36.88 -1.38
N LEU A 17 26.93 -36.39 -0.46
CA LEU A 17 27.34 -35.48 0.59
C LEU A 17 27.84 -36.34 1.75
N GLU A 18 29.16 -36.43 1.87
CA GLU A 18 29.84 -37.01 3.02
C GLU A 18 29.39 -36.33 4.32
N THR A 19 28.94 -37.17 5.24
CA THR A 19 28.56 -36.83 6.61
C THR A 19 29.81 -36.51 7.43
N HIS A 20 30.33 -35.28 7.32
CA HIS A 20 31.23 -34.78 8.35
C HIS A 20 30.44 -34.42 9.61
N GLY A 21 30.65 -35.25 10.63
CA GLY A 21 30.07 -35.13 11.96
C GLY A 21 30.20 -33.71 12.52
N ARG A 22 29.08 -33.00 12.57
CA ARG A 22 28.95 -31.86 13.47
C ARG A 22 28.81 -32.44 14.87
N SER A 23 29.88 -32.31 15.65
CA SER A 23 29.92 -32.75 17.04
C SER A 23 28.72 -32.19 17.81
N VAL A 24 28.25 -32.95 18.80
CA VAL A 24 27.16 -32.60 19.73
C VAL A 24 27.34 -31.17 20.32
N MET A 25 28.56 -30.64 20.34
CA MET A 25 28.90 -29.27 20.70
C MET A 25 28.35 -28.18 19.75
N GLY A 26 28.14 -28.48 18.47
CA GLY A 26 27.53 -27.56 17.50
C GLY A 26 26.01 -27.38 17.73
N LEU A 27 25.33 -28.46 18.11
CA LEU A 27 23.91 -28.43 18.49
C LEU A 27 23.72 -27.66 19.81
N LEU A 28 24.61 -27.87 20.78
CA LEU A 28 24.64 -27.15 22.06
C LEU A 28 24.94 -25.65 21.91
N ARG A 29 25.78 -25.24 20.94
CA ARG A 29 25.99 -23.81 20.62
C ARG A 29 24.77 -23.15 19.99
N MET A 30 24.07 -23.87 19.11
CA MET A 30 22.82 -23.38 18.52
C MET A 30 21.72 -23.25 19.58
N LEU A 31 21.63 -24.20 20.51
CA LEU A 31 20.76 -24.14 21.69
C LEU A 31 21.12 -22.98 22.61
N LYS A 32 22.40 -22.76 22.96
CA LYS A 32 22.82 -21.61 23.80
C LYS A 32 22.54 -20.25 23.16
N TYR A 33 22.74 -20.10 21.85
CA TYR A 33 22.43 -18.87 21.13
C TYR A 33 20.91 -18.62 21.00
N VAL A 34 20.10 -19.69 20.99
CA VAL A 34 18.63 -19.64 20.98
C VAL A 34 18.04 -19.37 22.38
N LEU A 35 18.78 -19.68 23.45
CA LEU A 35 18.23 -19.75 24.81
C LEU A 35 18.51 -18.55 25.73
N GLY A 36 19.25 -17.51 25.32
CA GLY A 36 19.33 -16.22 26.03
C GLY A 36 19.23 -16.27 27.57
N THR A 37 20.11 -17.02 28.22
CA THR A 37 20.16 -17.14 29.69
C THR A 37 21.31 -16.28 30.22
N GLU A 38 20.99 -15.10 30.75
CA GLU A 38 21.80 -14.45 31.78
C GLU A 38 21.13 -14.78 33.12
N ASP A 39 21.80 -15.59 33.92
CA ASP A 39 21.54 -15.74 35.35
C ASP A 39 22.35 -14.63 36.06
N GLU A 40 21.68 -13.61 36.58
CA GLU A 40 22.21 -12.80 37.68
C GLU A 40 21.16 -12.69 38.79
N THR A 41 21.27 -13.63 39.73
CA THR A 41 20.78 -13.46 41.09
C THR A 41 21.86 -12.75 41.91
N GLN A 42 21.64 -11.49 42.28
CA GLN A 42 22.31 -10.89 43.44
C GLN A 42 21.29 -10.19 44.35
N GLN A 43 21.20 -10.71 45.56
CA GLN A 43 20.46 -10.15 46.69
C GLN A 43 21.04 -8.79 47.14
N PRO A 44 20.23 -7.91 47.73
CA PRO A 44 20.64 -6.57 48.10
C PRO A 44 21.50 -6.59 49.38
N ARG A 45 22.72 -6.04 49.30
CA ARG A 45 23.51 -5.71 50.49
C ARG A 45 23.08 -4.34 51.03
N GLN A 46 22.66 -4.36 52.28
CA GLN A 46 22.58 -3.21 53.17
C GLN A 46 23.95 -2.54 53.26
N THR A 47 23.99 -1.22 53.11
CA THR A 47 25.03 -0.40 53.76
C THR A 47 24.43 0.88 54.28
N GLN A 48 24.76 1.11 55.55
CA GLN A 48 24.25 2.11 56.45
C GLN A 48 24.65 3.53 56.05
N SER A 49 23.79 4.44 56.48
CA SER A 49 23.99 5.87 56.63
C SER A 49 25.29 6.24 57.34
N SER A 50 25.99 7.25 56.84
CA SER A 50 26.77 8.17 57.68
C SER A 50 26.79 9.55 57.02
N ALA A 51 25.91 10.42 57.50
CA ALA A 51 25.99 11.87 57.27
C ALA A 51 26.69 12.53 58.45
N LYS A 52 27.72 13.35 58.18
CA LYS A 52 28.19 14.50 58.98
C LYS A 52 28.86 15.44 57.97
N ASN A 53 28.26 16.56 57.58
CA ASN A 53 28.05 17.84 58.28
C ASN A 53 29.04 18.93 57.82
N ALA A 54 28.47 20.14 57.74
CA ALA A 54 29.06 21.49 57.74
C ALA A 54 29.26 22.13 56.36
N ASN A 55 28.32 22.96 55.87
CA ASN A 55 27.94 24.35 56.25
C ASN A 55 28.90 25.43 55.75
N ASN A 56 28.31 26.37 54.99
CA ASN A 56 28.64 27.79 54.83
C ASN A 56 30.03 28.11 54.22
N ALA A 57 30.23 29.08 53.32
CA ALA A 57 29.54 30.34 53.06
C ALA A 57 29.92 30.90 51.67
N LYS A 58 29.04 31.77 51.13
CA LYS A 58 29.23 32.76 50.04
C LYS A 58 30.54 33.58 50.21
N PRO A 59 31.12 34.20 49.14
CA PRO A 59 30.54 35.27 48.28
C PRO A 59 30.88 35.08 46.79
N ALA A 60 30.66 35.98 45.83
CA ALA A 60 29.61 36.94 45.48
C ALA A 60 30.01 37.51 44.11
N ARG A 61 29.01 37.90 43.31
CA ARG A 61 29.02 39.02 42.32
C ARG A 61 29.99 39.00 41.12
N THR A 62 29.40 38.67 39.97
CA THR A 62 29.20 39.54 38.79
C THR A 62 30.03 40.83 38.63
N GLY A 63 30.66 40.96 37.45
CA GLY A 63 30.94 42.20 36.72
C GLY A 63 31.42 41.83 35.30
N GLN A 64 30.68 42.13 34.23
CA GLN A 64 30.85 43.33 33.38
C GLN A 64 32.24 43.36 32.68
N THR A 65 32.48 43.70 31.42
CA THR A 65 31.76 43.91 30.14
C THR A 65 32.87 44.22 29.10
N LYS A 66 32.59 44.10 27.79
CA LYS A 66 33.23 44.81 26.65
C LYS A 66 34.68 44.42 26.28
N GLN A 67 34.90 43.82 25.11
CA GLN A 67 35.00 44.40 23.74
C GLN A 67 36.38 44.96 23.40
N THR A 68 36.76 44.73 22.13
CA THR A 68 37.94 45.21 21.36
C THR A 68 39.24 44.48 21.68
N GLY A 69 40.14 44.17 20.74
CA GLY A 69 40.30 44.55 19.35
C GLY A 69 41.48 43.76 18.77
N GLN A 70 41.62 43.84 17.45
CA GLN A 70 42.57 43.16 16.58
C GLN A 70 44.05 43.28 17.00
N VAL A 71 44.91 42.34 16.58
CA VAL A 71 45.89 42.52 15.50
C VAL A 71 46.84 41.30 15.42
N ALA A 72 47.16 40.95 14.18
CA ALA A 72 47.91 39.81 13.69
C ALA A 72 49.38 39.72 14.13
N ARG A 73 49.93 38.51 14.06
CA ARG A 73 51.31 38.27 13.60
C ARG A 73 51.38 36.99 12.77
N ARG A 74 51.72 37.16 11.48
CA ARG A 74 52.24 36.14 10.58
C ARG A 74 53.65 35.77 11.01
N VAL A 75 53.98 34.48 11.04
CA VAL A 75 55.34 33.99 10.80
C VAL A 75 55.26 32.81 9.82
N THR A 76 56.15 32.93 8.84
CA THR A 76 56.54 32.19 7.65
C THR A 76 56.56 30.65 7.67
N GLN A 77 56.24 30.07 6.50
CA GLN A 77 56.52 28.68 6.06
C GLN A 77 58.02 28.38 5.97
N PRO A 78 58.42 27.10 5.83
CA PRO A 78 58.74 26.62 4.47
C PRO A 78 58.25 25.20 4.13
N GLN A 79 58.13 24.98 2.82
CA GLN A 79 57.70 23.78 2.11
C GLN A 79 58.74 22.64 2.15
N LEU A 80 58.27 21.39 2.11
CA LEU A 80 58.97 20.22 1.56
C LEU A 80 57.94 19.36 0.80
N GLN A 81 58.21 19.10 -0.48
CA GLN A 81 57.60 18.08 -1.36
C GLN A 81 58.65 16.98 -1.63
N PRO A 82 58.38 15.87 -2.35
CA PRO A 82 57.17 15.02 -2.53
C PRO A 82 57.49 13.49 -2.36
N HIS A 83 56.47 12.62 -2.21
CA HIS A 83 56.32 11.36 -3.00
C HIS A 83 55.20 10.41 -2.50
N ALA A 84 54.29 10.10 -3.44
CA ALA A 84 53.54 8.86 -3.72
C ALA A 84 52.80 8.04 -2.62
N THR A 85 51.46 7.96 -2.73
CA THR A 85 50.63 6.74 -3.01
C THR A 85 49.13 7.09 -2.78
N PRO A 86 48.18 6.73 -3.68
CA PRO A 86 46.82 7.27 -3.64
C PRO A 86 45.94 6.58 -2.57
N GLN A 87 45.62 7.28 -1.48
CA GLN A 87 44.65 6.82 -0.49
C GLN A 87 43.22 7.31 -0.81
N ARG A 88 42.34 6.32 -0.99
CA ARG A 88 40.86 6.38 -1.03
C ARG A 88 40.25 7.11 0.17
N GLN A 89 40.28 8.44 0.22
CA GLN A 89 39.60 9.20 1.27
C GLN A 89 38.80 10.44 0.83
N SER A 90 38.62 10.69 -0.47
CA SER A 90 37.81 11.84 -0.93
C SER A 90 36.33 11.55 -1.24
N GLN A 91 35.87 10.30 -1.31
CA GLN A 91 34.45 9.99 -1.60
C GLN A 91 33.51 10.00 -0.38
N ARG A 92 34.04 10.15 0.84
CA ARG A 92 33.23 10.12 2.08
C ARG A 92 32.74 11.48 2.58
N ARG A 93 33.17 12.60 1.99
CA ARG A 93 32.72 13.96 2.37
C ARG A 93 31.68 14.58 1.42
N GLN A 94 31.44 13.99 0.25
CA GLN A 94 30.35 14.43 -0.65
C GLN A 94 29.00 13.74 -0.38
N SER A 95 28.96 12.69 0.44
CA SER A 95 27.75 11.89 0.69
C SER A 95 26.97 12.28 1.96
N GLN A 96 27.40 13.33 2.69
CA GLN A 96 26.69 13.82 3.89
C GLN A 96 26.22 15.28 3.81
N GLN A 97 26.39 15.95 2.66
CA GLN A 97 25.83 17.29 2.40
C GLN A 97 24.71 17.33 1.34
N HIS A 98 24.33 16.18 0.76
CA HIS A 98 23.07 16.05 0.01
C HIS A 98 21.93 15.63 0.95
N GLN A 99 21.58 16.49 1.92
CA GLN A 99 20.16 16.64 2.25
C GLN A 99 19.55 17.41 1.08
N SER A 100 19.26 16.67 0.02
CA SER A 100 18.65 17.16 -1.22
C SER A 100 17.38 17.94 -0.88
N GLN A 101 17.38 19.23 -1.15
CA GLN A 101 16.14 19.97 -1.36
C GLN A 101 15.34 19.17 -2.39
N ARG A 102 14.15 18.69 -2.01
CA ARG A 102 13.29 17.99 -2.97
C ARG A 102 13.06 18.96 -4.14
N PRO A 103 13.21 18.52 -5.39
CA PRO A 103 12.87 19.34 -6.55
C PRO A 103 11.44 19.88 -6.42
N ALA A 104 11.23 21.10 -6.92
CA ALA A 104 9.93 21.73 -6.87
C ALA A 104 8.91 20.86 -7.63
N LYS A 105 7.76 20.61 -7.01
CA LYS A 105 6.64 19.91 -7.66
C LYS A 105 6.26 20.61 -8.96
N LEU A 106 5.82 19.82 -9.95
CA LEU A 106 5.29 20.37 -11.19
C LEU A 106 4.15 21.34 -10.90
N THR A 107 4.12 22.44 -11.64
CA THR A 107 2.97 23.35 -11.66
C THR A 107 2.09 23.07 -12.88
N PRO A 108 0.75 23.19 -12.74
CA PRO A 108 -0.14 23.02 -13.87
C PRO A 108 0.14 24.07 -14.95
N GLN A 109 0.09 23.66 -16.21
CA GLN A 109 0.13 24.58 -17.34
C GLN A 109 -1.13 25.45 -17.35
N PRO A 110 -1.03 26.72 -17.77
CA PRO A 110 -2.20 27.57 -17.97
C PRO A 110 -3.12 27.00 -19.05
N LEU A 111 -4.38 27.45 -19.06
CA LEU A 111 -5.29 27.15 -20.17
C LEU A 111 -4.74 27.75 -21.47
N LEU A 112 -4.87 26.99 -22.56
CA LEU A 112 -4.65 27.49 -23.91
C LEU A 112 -5.62 28.66 -24.22
N PRO A 113 -5.26 29.54 -25.17
CA PRO A 113 -6.18 30.55 -25.69
C PRO A 113 -7.49 29.92 -26.17
N ALA A 114 -8.61 30.62 -25.96
CA ALA A 114 -9.96 30.12 -26.27
C ALA A 114 -10.10 29.64 -27.72
N ASP A 115 -9.55 30.38 -28.69
CA ASP A 115 -9.58 30.00 -30.10
C ASP A 115 -8.88 28.65 -30.38
N ARG A 116 -7.82 28.32 -29.62
CA ARG A 116 -7.13 27.02 -29.74
C ARG A 116 -7.91 25.91 -29.05
N ILE A 117 -8.60 26.22 -27.95
CA ILE A 117 -9.50 25.28 -27.28
C ILE A 117 -10.65 24.92 -28.22
N ASP A 118 -11.32 25.91 -28.81
CA ASP A 118 -12.45 25.69 -29.70
C ASP A 118 -12.05 24.90 -30.95
N LYS A 119 -10.94 25.29 -31.61
CA LYS A 119 -10.40 24.52 -32.75
C LYS A 119 -10.09 23.07 -32.39
N ALA A 120 -9.46 22.83 -31.23
CA ALA A 120 -9.12 21.48 -30.80
C ALA A 120 -10.38 20.66 -30.48
N ARG A 121 -11.36 21.30 -29.84
CA ARG A 121 -12.67 20.71 -29.54
C ARG A 121 -13.41 20.30 -30.81
N ASP A 122 -13.41 21.15 -31.83
CA ASP A 122 -14.03 20.84 -33.13
C ASP A 122 -13.35 19.65 -33.82
N ILE A 123 -12.00 19.56 -33.74
CA ILE A 123 -11.23 18.45 -34.30
C ILE A 123 -11.54 17.13 -33.57
N ILE A 124 -11.65 17.16 -32.24
CA ILE A 124 -11.88 15.96 -31.42
C ILE A 124 -13.33 15.51 -31.51
N GLY A 125 -14.27 16.46 -31.56
CA GLY A 125 -15.69 16.21 -31.46
C GLY A 125 -16.12 15.70 -30.08
N ASN A 126 -17.31 15.10 -30.04
CA ASN A 126 -17.86 14.53 -28.81
C ASN A 126 -17.25 13.17 -28.50
N ILE A 127 -16.92 12.94 -27.23
CA ILE A 127 -16.49 11.64 -26.71
C ILE A 127 -17.61 11.08 -25.84
N GLU A 128 -18.06 9.86 -26.12
CA GLU A 128 -19.14 9.20 -25.35
C GLU A 128 -20.42 10.05 -25.21
N LYS A 129 -20.78 10.81 -26.27
CA LYS A 129 -21.91 11.77 -26.30
C LYS A 129 -21.74 13.02 -25.43
N HIS A 130 -20.54 13.24 -24.88
CA HIS A 130 -20.22 14.39 -24.07
C HIS A 130 -19.18 15.27 -24.75
N GLU A 131 -19.40 16.57 -24.63
CA GLU A 131 -18.41 17.57 -24.96
C GLU A 131 -17.33 17.62 -23.85
N LEU A 132 -16.06 17.68 -24.25
CA LEU A 132 -14.93 17.74 -23.32
C LEU A 132 -14.87 19.11 -22.64
N SER A 133 -14.42 19.18 -21.38
CA SER A 133 -14.19 20.46 -20.73
C SER A 133 -12.95 21.18 -21.28
N ASP A 134 -12.86 22.48 -21.06
CA ASP A 134 -11.69 23.30 -21.41
C ASP A 134 -10.41 22.74 -20.78
N GLU A 135 -10.48 22.25 -19.54
CA GLU A 135 -9.36 21.59 -18.85
C GLU A 135 -8.91 20.31 -19.57
N GLN A 136 -9.86 19.51 -20.05
CA GLN A 136 -9.58 18.28 -20.81
C GLN A 136 -8.98 18.60 -22.18
N ILE A 137 -9.56 19.55 -22.91
CA ILE A 137 -9.05 20.00 -24.21
C ILE A 137 -7.65 20.61 -24.04
N ASN A 138 -7.43 21.40 -22.99
CA ASN A 138 -6.13 21.96 -22.67
C ASN A 138 -5.08 20.87 -22.45
N ALA A 139 -5.40 19.84 -21.67
CA ALA A 139 -4.52 18.71 -21.45
C ALA A 139 -4.20 17.93 -22.74
N ILE A 140 -5.18 17.80 -23.65
CA ILE A 140 -5.04 17.09 -24.92
C ILE A 140 -4.21 17.89 -25.92
N ALA A 141 -4.66 19.10 -26.27
CA ALA A 141 -4.03 19.92 -27.31
C ALA A 141 -2.74 20.60 -26.83
N GLY A 142 -2.58 20.79 -25.52
CA GLY A 142 -1.38 21.34 -24.89
C GLY A 142 -0.30 20.31 -24.55
N ALA A 143 -0.61 19.01 -24.73
CA ALA A 143 0.30 17.91 -24.40
C ALA A 143 1.71 18.12 -24.99
N GLY A 144 2.72 17.85 -24.18
CA GLY A 144 4.12 17.80 -24.59
C GLY A 144 4.61 16.37 -24.80
N HIS A 145 5.92 16.21 -24.95
CA HIS A 145 6.54 14.89 -25.12
C HIS A 145 6.42 14.01 -23.86
N ASN A 146 6.54 14.62 -22.68
CA ASN A 146 6.21 14.03 -21.39
C ASN A 146 5.03 14.80 -20.80
N THR A 147 3.88 14.13 -20.63
CA THR A 147 2.67 14.77 -20.12
C THR A 147 2.10 13.99 -18.94
N LEU A 148 1.88 14.69 -17.83
CA LEU A 148 1.13 14.19 -16.67
C LEU A 148 -0.18 14.96 -16.54
N VAL A 149 -1.31 14.25 -16.56
CA VAL A 149 -2.63 14.82 -16.29
C VAL A 149 -3.08 14.36 -14.90
N LEU A 150 -3.10 15.30 -13.95
CA LEU A 150 -3.62 15.10 -12.61
C LEU A 150 -5.13 15.33 -12.60
N ALA A 151 -5.87 14.24 -12.48
CA ALA A 151 -7.31 14.24 -12.65
C ALA A 151 -7.99 13.58 -11.45
N GLY A 152 -8.72 14.39 -10.67
CA GLY A 152 -9.39 13.96 -9.45
C GLY A 152 -10.43 12.85 -9.63
N ALA A 153 -11.07 12.46 -8.53
CA ALA A 153 -12.17 11.51 -8.60
C ALA A 153 -13.35 12.06 -9.42
N GLY A 154 -13.64 11.42 -10.56
CA GLY A 154 -14.83 11.75 -11.35
C GLY A 154 -14.67 12.89 -12.35
N THR A 155 -13.44 13.31 -12.63
CA THR A 155 -13.15 14.39 -13.58
C THR A 155 -12.97 13.92 -15.03
N GLY A 156 -13.19 12.63 -15.31
CA GLY A 156 -13.14 12.10 -16.69
C GLY A 156 -11.74 11.66 -17.16
N LYS A 157 -10.97 10.95 -16.32
CA LYS A 157 -9.65 10.38 -16.67
C LYS A 157 -9.65 9.61 -17.99
N THR A 158 -10.44 8.55 -18.05
CA THR A 158 -10.57 7.68 -19.21
C THR A 158 -11.05 8.45 -20.44
N THR A 159 -12.05 9.32 -20.29
CA THR A 159 -12.55 10.18 -21.36
C THR A 159 -11.45 11.10 -21.93
N THR A 160 -10.53 11.58 -21.08
CA THR A 160 -9.38 12.40 -21.51
C THR A 160 -8.39 11.58 -22.35
N ILE A 161 -8.11 10.34 -21.96
CA ILE A 161 -7.25 9.42 -22.73
C ILE A 161 -7.88 9.14 -24.10
N VAL A 162 -9.17 8.83 -24.14
CA VAL A 162 -9.91 8.58 -25.40
C VAL A 162 -9.90 9.84 -26.28
N GLY A 163 -10.12 11.02 -25.70
CA GLY A 163 -10.03 12.30 -26.41
C GLY A 163 -8.63 12.57 -26.97
N TYR A 164 -7.57 12.20 -26.24
CA TYR A 164 -6.19 12.32 -26.74
C TYR A 164 -5.95 11.41 -27.95
N ILE A 165 -6.46 10.17 -27.92
CA ILE A 165 -6.37 9.24 -29.05
C ILE A 165 -7.14 9.79 -30.26
N ALA A 166 -8.37 10.27 -30.06
CA ALA A 166 -9.16 10.90 -31.11
C ALA A 166 -8.41 12.07 -31.75
N TRP A 167 -7.80 12.93 -30.94
CA TRP A 167 -6.97 14.04 -31.40
C TRP A 167 -5.77 13.57 -32.24
N LEU A 168 -5.02 12.57 -31.77
CA LEU A 168 -3.85 12.03 -32.50
C LEU A 168 -4.24 11.48 -33.88
N LEU A 169 -5.35 10.75 -33.95
CA LEU A 169 -5.86 10.18 -35.19
C LEU A 169 -6.39 11.26 -36.14
N ALA A 170 -7.22 12.18 -35.64
CA ALA A 170 -7.81 13.26 -36.44
C ALA A 170 -6.75 14.22 -37.00
N THR A 171 -5.69 14.48 -36.23
CA THR A 171 -4.56 15.32 -36.66
C THR A 171 -3.47 14.55 -37.42
N LYS A 172 -3.67 13.26 -37.71
CA LYS A 172 -2.74 12.37 -38.44
C LYS A 172 -1.33 12.31 -37.83
N ARG A 173 -1.24 12.44 -36.50
CA ARG A 173 0.03 12.35 -35.75
C ARG A 173 0.45 10.90 -35.48
N ALA A 174 -0.49 9.97 -35.49
CA ALA A 174 -0.25 8.55 -35.27
C ALA A 174 -1.22 7.68 -36.06
N THR A 175 -0.79 6.47 -36.41
CA THR A 175 -1.69 5.37 -36.80
C THR A 175 -2.08 4.53 -35.56
N PRO A 176 -3.16 3.72 -35.62
CA PRO A 176 -3.56 2.86 -34.50
C PRO A 176 -2.45 1.97 -33.92
N GLU A 177 -1.55 1.44 -34.76
CA GLU A 177 -0.46 0.53 -34.39
C GLU A 177 0.69 1.24 -33.65
N GLU A 178 0.77 2.57 -33.80
CA GLU A 178 1.77 3.41 -33.16
C GLU A 178 1.35 3.87 -31.75
N ILE A 179 0.15 3.50 -31.31
CA ILE A 179 -0.43 3.90 -30.02
C ILE A 179 -0.54 2.67 -29.10
N LEU A 180 0.18 2.70 -27.98
CA LEU A 180 0.01 1.74 -26.88
C LEU A 180 -0.82 2.37 -25.77
N VAL A 181 -1.85 1.67 -25.29
CA VAL A 181 -2.67 2.10 -24.17
C VAL A 181 -2.60 1.09 -23.03
N LEU A 182 -2.23 1.56 -21.85
CA LEU A 182 -2.01 0.72 -20.66
C LEU A 182 -3.00 1.08 -19.55
N SER A 183 -3.56 0.03 -18.95
CA SER A 183 -4.38 0.11 -17.74
C SER A 183 -3.93 -0.96 -16.72
N PHE A 184 -4.52 -0.96 -15.52
CA PHE A 184 -4.09 -1.83 -14.42
C PHE A 184 -4.95 -3.08 -14.25
N THR A 185 -6.22 -3.03 -14.67
CA THR A 185 -7.13 -4.19 -14.60
C THR A 185 -7.58 -4.59 -16.00
N LYS A 186 -7.90 -5.87 -16.17
CA LYS A 186 -8.45 -6.37 -17.43
C LYS A 186 -9.78 -5.68 -17.78
N ALA A 187 -10.66 -5.54 -16.79
CA ALA A 187 -11.94 -4.85 -16.98
C ALA A 187 -11.77 -3.39 -17.44
N SER A 188 -10.83 -2.65 -16.85
CA SER A 188 -10.52 -1.28 -17.27
C SER A 188 -9.92 -1.21 -18.68
N ALA A 189 -9.05 -2.16 -19.04
CA ALA A 189 -8.48 -2.23 -20.39
C ALA A 189 -9.53 -2.59 -21.46
N ASP A 190 -10.43 -3.52 -21.15
CA ASP A 190 -11.50 -3.94 -22.05
C ASP A 190 -12.51 -2.78 -22.26
N ASP A 191 -12.93 -2.13 -21.16
CA ASP A 191 -13.78 -0.92 -21.19
C ASP A 191 -13.12 0.20 -22.01
N MET A 192 -11.83 0.48 -21.79
CA MET A 192 -11.10 1.49 -22.55
C MET A 192 -11.03 1.17 -24.05
N SER A 193 -10.78 -0.09 -24.41
CA SER A 193 -10.76 -0.52 -25.82
C SER A 193 -12.12 -0.32 -26.50
N GLN A 194 -13.22 -0.64 -25.80
CA GLN A 194 -14.57 -0.42 -26.29
C GLN A 194 -14.87 1.07 -26.51
N ARG A 195 -14.46 1.92 -25.56
CA ARG A 195 -14.67 3.38 -25.66
C ARG A 195 -13.86 4.02 -26.79
N ILE A 196 -12.63 3.57 -27.00
CA ILE A 196 -11.80 4.02 -28.12
C ILE A 196 -12.48 3.65 -29.44
N MET A 197 -12.91 2.40 -29.60
CA MET A 197 -13.63 1.95 -30.79
C MET A 197 -14.90 2.78 -31.01
N ALA A 198 -15.72 2.95 -29.98
CA ALA A 198 -16.97 3.69 -30.07
C ALA A 198 -16.78 5.17 -30.45
N SER A 199 -15.69 5.80 -30.00
CA SER A 199 -15.44 7.24 -30.21
C SER A 199 -14.64 7.53 -31.48
N THR A 200 -13.80 6.60 -31.94
CA THR A 200 -12.86 6.84 -33.06
C THR A 200 -13.14 5.97 -34.29
N GLY A 201 -13.93 4.90 -34.16
CA GLY A 201 -14.13 3.90 -35.20
C GLY A 201 -12.88 3.06 -35.51
N LYS A 202 -11.83 3.14 -34.67
CA LYS A 202 -10.56 2.40 -34.85
C LYS A 202 -10.37 1.38 -33.73
N THR A 203 -9.82 0.22 -34.10
CA THR A 203 -9.40 -0.80 -33.14
C THR A 203 -8.02 -0.45 -32.58
N ILE A 204 -7.98 0.08 -31.37
CA ILE A 204 -6.73 0.25 -30.59
C ILE A 204 -6.90 -0.55 -29.31
N ARG A 205 -6.02 -1.53 -29.11
CA ARG A 205 -6.08 -2.42 -27.95
C ARG A 205 -5.47 -1.73 -26.73
N ALA A 206 -6.29 -1.41 -25.75
CA ALA A 206 -5.79 -1.18 -24.40
C ALA A 206 -5.51 -2.52 -23.72
N CYS A 207 -4.43 -2.59 -22.94
CA CYS A 207 -4.03 -3.82 -22.27
C CYS A 207 -3.45 -3.55 -20.88
N THR A 208 -3.29 -4.60 -20.08
CA THR A 208 -2.59 -4.47 -18.80
C THR A 208 -1.08 -4.61 -18.98
N PHE A 209 -0.29 -4.11 -18.02
CA PHE A 209 1.16 -4.33 -17.99
C PHE A 209 1.54 -5.82 -18.07
N HIS A 210 0.78 -6.70 -17.42
CA HIS A 210 1.02 -8.15 -17.51
C HIS A 210 0.64 -8.70 -18.89
N SER A 211 -0.45 -8.20 -19.50
CA SER A 211 -0.82 -8.59 -20.86
C SER A 211 0.25 -8.19 -21.88
N LEU A 212 0.79 -6.97 -21.77
CA LEU A 212 1.92 -6.52 -22.60
C LEU A 212 3.17 -7.35 -22.32
N SER A 213 3.49 -7.61 -21.06
CA SER A 213 4.67 -8.41 -20.68
C SER A 213 4.58 -9.84 -21.21
N LEU A 214 3.40 -10.45 -21.16
CA LEU A 214 3.15 -11.77 -21.74
C LEU A 214 3.36 -11.77 -23.26
N GLU A 215 2.88 -10.74 -23.95
CA GLU A 215 3.06 -10.56 -25.40
C GLU A 215 4.55 -10.46 -25.75
N ILE A 216 5.29 -9.62 -25.03
CA ILE A 216 6.75 -9.46 -25.17
C ILE A 216 7.46 -10.80 -24.95
N CYS A 217 7.16 -11.50 -23.85
CA CYS A 217 7.80 -12.78 -23.53
C CYS A 217 7.51 -13.85 -24.60
N ARG A 218 6.27 -13.92 -25.11
CA ARG A 218 5.87 -14.87 -26.16
C ARG A 218 6.52 -14.57 -27.51
N ALA A 219 6.73 -13.29 -27.82
CA ALA A 219 7.45 -12.90 -29.02
C ALA A 219 8.96 -13.21 -28.94
N ALA A 220 9.56 -13.10 -27.74
CA ALA A 220 11.01 -13.21 -27.53
C ALA A 220 11.52 -14.62 -27.22
N THR A 221 10.68 -15.50 -26.66
CA THR A 221 11.03 -16.89 -26.34
C THR A 221 9.97 -17.81 -26.94
N ILE A 222 10.39 -18.70 -27.85
CA ILE A 222 9.60 -19.73 -28.56
C ILE A 222 8.19 -19.86 -27.99
N ALA A 223 7.20 -19.33 -28.72
CA ALA A 223 5.79 -19.49 -28.41
C ALA A 223 5.52 -20.95 -28.00
N ASN A 224 5.21 -21.20 -26.70
CA ASN A 224 4.71 -22.46 -26.09
C ASN A 224 5.10 -22.67 -24.61
N ARG A 225 5.77 -21.72 -23.93
CA ARG A 225 5.98 -21.84 -22.47
C ARG A 225 4.65 -21.78 -21.70
N PRO A 226 4.40 -22.70 -20.74
CA PRO A 226 3.17 -22.71 -19.95
C PRO A 226 3.13 -21.52 -18.99
N ILE A 227 1.95 -20.93 -18.81
CA ILE A 227 1.74 -19.94 -17.75
C ILE A 227 1.51 -20.71 -16.45
N ILE A 228 2.33 -20.43 -15.44
CA ILE A 228 2.14 -21.00 -14.10
C ILE A 228 1.20 -20.08 -13.35
N ASP A 229 0.00 -20.58 -13.05
CA ASP A 229 -0.95 -19.81 -12.28
C ASP A 229 -0.50 -19.63 -10.82
N GLY A 230 -1.08 -18.61 -10.17
CA GLY A 230 -0.77 -18.29 -8.78
C GLY A 230 -1.17 -19.41 -7.80
N HIS A 231 -2.20 -20.20 -8.12
CA HIS A 231 -2.67 -21.28 -7.25
C HIS A 231 -1.68 -22.44 -7.23
N ALA A 232 -1.20 -22.89 -8.39
CA ALA A 232 -0.22 -23.94 -8.55
C ALA A 232 1.10 -23.56 -7.87
N SER A 233 1.59 -22.34 -8.10
CA SER A 233 2.83 -21.89 -7.46
C SER A 233 2.69 -21.69 -5.93
N ASN A 234 1.54 -21.22 -5.46
CA ASN A 234 1.25 -21.13 -4.02
C ASN A 234 1.06 -22.51 -3.37
N ALA A 235 0.50 -23.49 -4.09
CA ALA A 235 0.36 -24.87 -3.63
C ALA A 235 1.74 -25.49 -3.39
N VAL A 236 2.68 -25.35 -4.33
CA VAL A 236 4.07 -25.81 -4.14
C VAL A 236 4.70 -25.22 -2.87
N VAL A 237 4.49 -23.93 -2.62
CA VAL A 237 4.98 -23.27 -1.40
C VAL A 237 4.30 -23.84 -0.15
N ARG A 238 2.97 -24.01 -0.17
CA ARG A 238 2.19 -24.52 0.96
C ARG A 238 2.54 -25.97 1.29
N ASP A 239 2.61 -26.84 0.30
CA ASP A 239 2.95 -28.24 0.47
C ASP A 239 4.37 -28.41 1.01
N THR A 240 5.31 -27.58 0.51
CA THR A 240 6.68 -27.54 1.04
C THR A 240 6.70 -27.07 2.48
N PHE A 241 5.96 -26.01 2.81
CA PHE A 241 5.84 -25.48 4.16
C PHE A 241 5.28 -26.51 5.13
N ASP A 242 4.19 -27.18 4.77
CA ASP A 242 3.52 -28.17 5.61
C ASP A 242 4.39 -29.41 5.84
N ARG A 243 5.05 -29.90 4.78
CA ARG A 243 6.02 -30.99 4.89
C ARG A 243 7.18 -30.64 5.82
N LEU A 244 7.76 -29.44 5.68
CA LEU A 244 8.86 -29.00 6.54
C LEU A 244 8.39 -28.79 7.99
N LEU A 245 7.21 -28.21 8.20
CA LEU A 245 6.65 -28.00 9.53
C LEU A 245 6.41 -29.32 10.27
N ALA A 246 5.97 -30.37 9.56
CA ALA A 246 5.75 -31.68 10.13
C ALA A 246 7.05 -32.47 10.35
N GLN A 247 7.95 -32.49 9.36
CA GLN A 247 9.05 -33.46 9.30
C GLN A 247 10.43 -32.88 9.66
N ASN A 248 10.60 -31.55 9.64
CA ASN A 248 11.90 -30.90 9.89
C ASN A 248 11.89 -30.18 11.24
N ILE A 249 12.52 -30.79 12.25
CA ILE A 249 12.57 -30.26 13.63
C ILE A 249 13.15 -28.82 13.66
N PRO A 250 14.32 -28.52 13.06
CA PRO A 250 14.84 -27.16 13.03
C PRO A 250 13.88 -26.13 12.41
N TYR A 251 13.22 -26.48 11.30
CA TYR A 251 12.27 -25.60 10.63
C TYR A 251 11.02 -25.34 11.47
N ARG A 252 10.49 -26.39 12.12
CA ARG A 252 9.36 -26.28 13.06
C ARG A 252 9.69 -25.39 14.25
N LEU A 253 10.86 -25.56 14.85
CA LEU A 253 11.31 -24.69 15.94
C LEU A 253 11.48 -23.23 15.49
N LEU A 254 11.99 -23.01 14.28
CA LEU A 254 12.09 -21.67 13.69
C LEU A 254 10.73 -21.02 13.46
N ALA A 255 9.76 -21.77 12.92
CA ALA A 255 8.38 -21.29 12.78
C ALA A 255 7.84 -20.89 14.16
N PHE A 256 8.00 -21.73 15.19
CA PHE A 256 7.49 -21.43 16.52
C PHE A 256 8.19 -20.22 17.14
N LYS A 257 9.49 -19.99 16.87
CA LYS A 257 10.18 -18.78 17.30
C LYS A 257 9.55 -17.48 16.76
N LEU A 258 8.93 -17.54 15.58
CA LEU A 258 8.29 -16.39 14.94
C LEU A 258 6.87 -16.10 15.45
N MET A 259 6.31 -16.96 16.30
CA MET A 259 4.95 -16.84 16.84
C MET A 259 4.83 -15.79 17.95
N SER A 260 3.60 -15.43 18.34
CA SER A 260 3.38 -14.51 19.46
C SER A 260 3.89 -15.14 20.77
N LYS A 261 4.30 -14.31 21.74
CA LYS A 261 4.78 -14.79 23.06
C LYS A 261 3.75 -15.69 23.76
N GLU A 262 2.47 -15.38 23.60
CA GLU A 262 1.35 -16.14 24.17
C GLU A 262 1.26 -17.55 23.58
N LEU A 263 1.23 -17.66 22.25
CA LEU A 263 1.20 -18.96 21.57
C LEU A 263 2.51 -19.74 21.80
N PHE A 264 3.65 -19.05 21.87
CA PHE A 264 4.93 -19.67 22.20
C PHE A 264 4.93 -20.27 23.60
N GLY A 265 4.35 -19.57 24.59
CA GLY A 265 4.17 -20.10 25.93
C GLY A 265 3.31 -21.37 25.95
N LYS A 266 2.29 -21.44 25.09
CA LYS A 266 1.38 -22.59 24.98
C LYS A 266 2.03 -23.84 24.35
N TYR A 267 2.82 -23.68 23.29
CA TYR A 267 3.33 -24.82 22.52
C TYR A 267 4.84 -25.04 22.59
N GLY A 268 5.62 -24.05 23.01
CA GLY A 268 7.08 -24.03 22.87
C GLY A 268 7.80 -25.14 23.63
N ALA A 269 7.23 -25.64 24.74
CA ALA A 269 7.79 -26.78 25.48
C ALA A 269 7.54 -28.11 24.75
N ALA A 270 6.30 -28.35 24.31
CA ALA A 270 5.92 -29.56 23.59
C ALA A 270 6.62 -29.68 22.23
N ALA A 271 6.79 -28.55 21.53
CA ALA A 271 7.42 -28.48 20.21
C ALA A 271 8.87 -28.98 20.14
N LYS A 272 9.54 -29.12 21.29
CA LYS A 272 10.93 -29.60 21.41
C LYS A 272 11.05 -31.12 21.38
N ARG A 273 9.93 -31.84 21.53
CA ARG A 273 9.94 -33.31 21.56
C ARG A 273 9.91 -33.87 20.14
N GLU A 274 10.60 -34.99 19.93
CA GLU A 274 10.63 -35.66 18.62
C GLU A 274 9.25 -36.20 18.21
N ASP A 275 8.45 -36.65 19.19
CA ASP A 275 7.09 -37.16 19.03
C ASP A 275 6.01 -36.06 18.96
N PHE A 276 6.41 -34.78 18.89
CA PHE A 276 5.44 -33.68 18.88
C PHE A 276 4.54 -33.73 17.64
N GLN A 277 3.24 -33.85 17.90
CA GLN A 277 2.20 -33.72 16.90
C GLN A 277 1.74 -32.26 16.80
N LEU A 278 1.57 -31.78 15.57
CA LEU A 278 1.04 -30.43 15.34
C LEU A 278 -0.39 -30.36 15.91
N PRO A 279 -0.74 -29.30 16.66
CA PRO A 279 -2.06 -29.16 17.26
C PRO A 279 -3.08 -28.68 16.21
N THR A 280 -3.39 -29.56 15.25
CA THR A 280 -4.24 -29.25 14.09
C THR A 280 -5.70 -29.02 14.44
N ASP A 281 -6.14 -29.37 15.64
CA ASP A 281 -7.51 -29.08 16.12
C ASP A 281 -7.60 -27.72 16.82
N ASP A 282 -6.46 -27.06 17.10
CA ASP A 282 -6.46 -25.77 17.78
C ASP A 282 -6.66 -24.62 16.78
N TYR A 283 -7.73 -23.87 16.99
CA TYR A 283 -8.09 -22.75 16.13
C TYR A 283 -7.01 -21.66 16.05
N ALA A 284 -6.40 -21.30 17.18
CA ALA A 284 -5.41 -20.22 17.23
C ALA A 284 -4.09 -20.65 16.56
N PHE A 285 -3.68 -21.90 16.74
CA PHE A 285 -2.54 -22.45 16.03
C PHE A 285 -2.78 -22.48 14.51
N ASN A 286 -3.95 -22.92 14.05
CA ASN A 286 -4.25 -22.94 12.63
C ASN A 286 -4.30 -21.54 12.00
N GLN A 287 -4.89 -20.55 12.69
CA GLN A 287 -4.82 -19.16 12.24
C GLN A 287 -3.38 -18.67 12.09
N TYR A 288 -2.53 -18.98 13.07
CA TYR A 288 -1.12 -18.63 13.02
C TYR A 288 -0.39 -19.32 11.86
N ARG A 289 -0.56 -20.64 11.71
CA ARG A 289 0.02 -21.43 10.62
C ARG A 289 -0.38 -20.86 9.26
N GLN A 290 -1.66 -20.57 9.09
CA GLN A 290 -2.21 -20.00 7.85
C GLN A 290 -1.59 -18.62 7.57
N SER A 291 -1.55 -17.73 8.57
CA SER A 291 -0.95 -16.40 8.41
C SER A 291 0.54 -16.46 8.08
N LEU A 292 1.28 -17.41 8.67
CA LEU A 292 2.71 -17.56 8.42
C LEU A 292 3.01 -17.99 6.97
N VAL A 293 2.28 -18.98 6.46
CA VAL A 293 2.47 -19.43 5.07
C VAL A 293 2.00 -18.38 4.06
N GLU A 294 0.92 -17.66 4.34
CA GLU A 294 0.45 -16.55 3.50
C GLU A 294 1.49 -15.42 3.44
N ASN A 295 2.05 -15.02 4.59
CA ASN A 295 3.13 -14.02 4.63
C ASN A 295 4.35 -14.49 3.85
N ALA A 296 4.75 -15.76 3.97
CA ALA A 296 5.86 -16.32 3.20
C ALA A 296 5.58 -16.30 1.68
N GLN A 297 4.36 -16.67 1.25
CA GLN A 297 3.93 -16.58 -0.15
C GLN A 297 4.01 -15.14 -0.67
N THR A 298 3.50 -14.17 0.09
CA THR A 298 3.56 -12.74 -0.27
C THR A 298 5.00 -12.26 -0.38
N ILE A 299 5.88 -12.60 0.57
CA ILE A 299 7.32 -12.27 0.52
C ILE A 299 7.96 -12.84 -0.76
N ILE A 300 7.71 -14.12 -1.07
CA ILE A 300 8.24 -14.79 -2.28
C ILE A 300 7.76 -14.08 -3.55
N GLN A 301 6.47 -13.73 -3.63
CA GLN A 301 5.91 -13.02 -4.77
C GLN A 301 6.60 -11.66 -4.97
N HIS A 302 6.77 -10.87 -3.91
CA HIS A 302 7.46 -9.57 -3.99
C HIS A 302 8.96 -9.70 -4.26
N MET A 303 9.62 -10.75 -3.73
CA MET A 303 11.00 -11.07 -4.09
C MET A 303 11.12 -11.31 -5.61
N ARG A 304 10.22 -12.11 -6.18
CA ARG A 304 10.18 -12.40 -7.63
C ARG A 304 9.88 -11.15 -8.44
N GLN A 305 8.88 -10.36 -8.05
CA GLN A 305 8.49 -9.12 -8.71
C GLN A 305 9.62 -8.07 -8.74
N ASN A 306 10.43 -8.01 -7.68
CA ASN A 306 11.59 -7.12 -7.60
C ASN A 306 12.88 -7.75 -8.15
N ASN A 307 12.84 -8.99 -8.64
CA ASN A 307 14.01 -9.76 -9.09
C ASN A 307 15.11 -9.90 -8.02
N ILE A 308 14.72 -10.12 -6.77
CA ILE A 308 15.63 -10.25 -5.61
C ILE A 308 15.60 -11.69 -5.10
N GLY A 309 16.76 -12.36 -5.13
CA GLY A 309 16.94 -13.69 -4.53
C GLY A 309 17.25 -13.64 -3.03
N ILE A 310 17.52 -14.81 -2.43
CA ILE A 310 17.79 -14.92 -0.98
C ILE A 310 19.01 -14.10 -0.54
N ASP A 311 20.11 -14.13 -1.30
CA ASP A 311 21.30 -13.36 -0.94
C ASP A 311 21.07 -11.85 -1.07
N GLY A 312 20.32 -11.43 -2.09
CA GLY A 312 19.89 -10.04 -2.24
C GLY A 312 18.99 -9.59 -1.08
N MET A 313 18.08 -10.46 -0.61
CA MET A 313 17.29 -10.17 0.60
C MET A 313 18.14 -10.10 1.86
N ARG A 314 19.18 -10.94 1.98
CA ARG A 314 20.12 -10.89 3.11
C ARG A 314 20.84 -9.54 3.12
N GLU A 315 21.40 -9.12 1.99
CA GLU A 315 22.08 -7.84 1.86
C GLU A 315 21.13 -6.66 2.13
N LEU A 316 19.91 -6.70 1.59
CA LEU A 316 18.90 -5.68 1.83
C LEU A 316 18.54 -5.57 3.31
N ASN A 317 18.41 -6.71 3.99
CA ASN A 317 18.15 -6.74 5.43
C ASN A 317 19.31 -6.16 6.25
N GLU A 318 20.57 -6.47 5.92
CA GLU A 318 21.71 -5.88 6.62
C GLU A 318 21.78 -4.36 6.43
N ARG A 319 21.40 -3.86 5.26
CA ARG A 319 21.44 -2.42 4.94
C ARG A 319 20.25 -1.64 5.50
N ARG A 320 19.04 -2.20 5.46
CA ARG A 320 17.77 -1.47 5.73
C ARG A 320 16.89 -2.11 6.82
N GLY A 321 17.27 -3.25 7.39
CA GLY A 321 16.45 -3.99 8.36
C GLY A 321 16.29 -3.30 9.72
N GLY A 322 17.18 -2.35 10.07
CA GLY A 322 17.11 -1.57 11.31
C GLY A 322 16.99 -2.45 12.57
N LYS A 323 16.05 -2.12 13.46
CA LYS A 323 15.80 -2.90 14.70
C LYS A 323 15.27 -4.32 14.45
N HIS A 324 14.86 -4.64 13.22
CA HIS A 324 14.27 -5.92 12.85
C HIS A 324 15.26 -6.89 12.21
N ILE A 325 16.55 -6.53 12.04
CA ILE A 325 17.56 -7.37 11.38
C ILE A 325 17.53 -8.83 11.88
N GLY A 326 17.51 -9.03 13.20
CA GLY A 326 17.48 -10.37 13.81
C GLY A 326 16.25 -11.19 13.43
N ARG A 327 15.05 -10.63 13.63
CA ARG A 327 13.77 -11.28 13.25
C ARG A 327 13.70 -11.52 11.74
N ASN A 328 14.17 -10.58 10.93
CA ASN A 328 14.18 -10.70 9.48
C ASN A 328 15.10 -11.83 9.00
N ARG A 329 16.23 -12.08 9.68
CA ARG A 329 17.08 -13.25 9.39
C ARG A 329 16.33 -14.56 9.67
N GLU A 330 15.57 -14.64 10.75
CA GLU A 330 14.76 -15.81 11.09
C GLU A 330 13.63 -16.04 10.08
N MET A 331 12.90 -14.97 9.72
CA MET A 331 11.88 -15.03 8.68
C MET A 331 12.49 -15.42 7.32
N LEU A 332 13.65 -14.89 6.96
CA LEU A 332 14.34 -15.24 5.71
C LEU A 332 14.84 -16.69 5.70
N GLN A 333 15.28 -17.23 6.85
CA GLN A 333 15.62 -18.65 6.98
C GLN A 333 14.39 -19.55 6.79
N LEU A 334 13.21 -19.11 7.26
CA LEU A 334 11.95 -19.81 7.03
C LEU A 334 11.54 -19.74 5.55
N VAL A 335 11.65 -18.57 4.92
CA VAL A 335 11.28 -18.35 3.51
C VAL A 335 12.24 -19.05 2.54
N GLY A 336 13.52 -19.22 2.89
CA GLY A 336 14.56 -19.75 2.01
C GLY A 336 14.22 -21.08 1.30
N PRO A 337 13.91 -22.15 2.04
CA PRO A 337 13.50 -23.43 1.45
C PRO A 337 12.26 -23.32 0.56
N LEU A 338 11.29 -22.48 0.95
CA LEU A 338 10.06 -22.26 0.20
C LEU A 338 10.30 -21.53 -1.12
N TYR A 339 11.14 -20.48 -1.09
CA TYR A 339 11.57 -19.75 -2.28
C TYR A 339 12.32 -20.66 -3.25
N ASN A 340 13.19 -21.55 -2.74
CA ASN A 340 13.89 -22.52 -3.56
C ASN A 340 12.95 -23.52 -4.23
N ALA A 341 11.93 -24.01 -3.51
CA ALA A 341 10.89 -24.87 -4.08
C ALA A 341 10.09 -24.14 -5.17
N TYR A 342 9.70 -22.88 -4.92
CA TYR A 342 9.02 -22.03 -5.88
C TYR A 342 9.82 -21.84 -7.18
N VAL A 343 11.09 -21.41 -7.07
CA VAL A 343 11.97 -21.19 -8.22
C VAL A 343 12.33 -22.50 -8.91
N GLY A 344 12.49 -23.59 -8.16
CA GLY A 344 12.73 -24.94 -8.69
C GLY A 344 11.58 -25.41 -9.59
N ASN A 345 10.33 -25.25 -9.13
CA ASN A 345 9.14 -25.58 -9.91
C ASN A 345 9.06 -24.75 -11.21
N PHE A 346 9.37 -23.46 -11.13
CA PHE A 346 9.43 -22.58 -12.31
C PHE A 346 10.48 -23.03 -13.33
N ARG A 347 11.68 -23.41 -12.88
CA ARG A 347 12.75 -23.91 -13.76
C ARG A 347 12.40 -25.25 -14.41
N ALA A 348 11.82 -26.18 -13.64
CA ALA A 348 11.47 -27.52 -14.12
C ALA A 348 10.37 -27.49 -15.19
N THR A 349 9.40 -26.58 -15.04
CA THR A 349 8.29 -26.44 -15.99
C THR A 349 8.60 -25.53 -17.18
N GLN A 350 9.75 -24.84 -17.16
CA GLN A 350 10.09 -23.77 -18.11
C GLN A 350 8.96 -22.74 -18.30
N GLY A 351 8.17 -22.51 -17.25
CA GLY A 351 6.96 -21.69 -17.34
C GLY A 351 7.22 -20.19 -17.26
N ILE A 352 6.15 -19.40 -17.34
CA ILE A 352 6.10 -17.96 -17.04
C ILE A 352 5.21 -17.77 -15.82
N ASP A 353 5.73 -17.17 -14.75
CA ASP A 353 5.02 -16.90 -13.51
C ASP A 353 4.50 -15.46 -13.51
N PHE A 354 3.31 -15.25 -12.93
CA PHE A 354 2.72 -13.93 -12.89
C PHE A 354 3.60 -12.86 -12.20
N PRO A 355 4.24 -13.13 -11.04
CA PRO A 355 5.07 -12.13 -10.36
C PRO A 355 6.33 -11.73 -11.14
N GLY A 356 6.99 -12.68 -11.83
CA GLY A 356 8.24 -12.45 -12.55
C GLY A 356 8.07 -11.96 -14.00
N MET A 357 6.87 -12.08 -14.56
CA MET A 357 6.58 -11.81 -15.98
C MET A 357 7.05 -10.44 -16.47
N ILE A 358 6.85 -9.38 -15.67
CA ILE A 358 7.26 -8.01 -16.05
C ILE A 358 8.79 -7.92 -16.12
N THR A 359 9.50 -8.50 -15.16
CA THR A 359 10.97 -8.56 -15.16
C THR A 359 11.51 -9.35 -16.35
N ASP A 360 10.87 -10.47 -16.69
CA ASP A 360 11.27 -11.27 -17.83
C ASP A 360 11.02 -10.52 -19.15
N ALA A 361 9.91 -9.77 -19.27
CA ALA A 361 9.64 -8.91 -20.42
C ALA A 361 10.70 -7.79 -20.55
N ILE A 362 11.08 -7.13 -19.45
CA ILE A 362 12.19 -6.15 -19.44
C ILE A 362 13.47 -6.78 -20.00
N ARG A 363 13.79 -8.02 -19.59
CA ARG A 363 14.98 -8.73 -20.09
C ARG A 363 14.88 -9.00 -21.60
N CYS A 364 13.69 -9.33 -22.11
CA CYS A 364 13.46 -9.56 -23.53
C CYS A 364 13.65 -8.29 -24.36
N VAL A 365 13.10 -7.15 -23.90
CA VAL A 365 13.26 -5.84 -24.55
C VAL A 365 14.73 -5.43 -24.57
N ARG A 366 15.42 -5.47 -23.41
CA ARG A 366 16.83 -5.08 -23.30
C ARG A 366 17.79 -5.94 -24.13
N ARG A 367 17.43 -7.20 -24.39
CA ARG A 367 18.20 -8.11 -25.27
C ARG A 367 17.88 -7.93 -26.75
N GLY A 368 16.93 -7.07 -27.10
CA GLY A 368 16.49 -6.86 -28.49
C GLY A 368 15.64 -8.01 -29.05
N ALA A 369 15.16 -8.93 -28.19
CA ALA A 369 14.32 -10.06 -28.59
C ALA A 369 12.85 -9.67 -28.82
N TYR A 370 12.49 -8.44 -28.47
CA TYR A 370 11.23 -7.78 -28.82
C TYR A 370 11.53 -6.37 -29.30
N ARG A 371 10.82 -5.91 -30.34
CA ARG A 371 10.89 -4.54 -30.86
C ARG A 371 9.49 -3.97 -31.00
N HIS A 372 9.30 -2.70 -30.65
CA HIS A 372 8.02 -2.02 -30.82
C HIS A 372 8.07 -0.92 -31.89
N LEU A 373 6.89 -0.49 -32.34
CA LEU A 373 6.67 0.63 -33.27
C LEU A 373 5.96 1.83 -32.60
N TYR A 374 5.74 1.76 -31.29
CA TYR A 374 5.02 2.81 -30.57
C TYR A 374 5.68 4.18 -30.72
N LYS A 375 4.89 5.17 -31.14
CA LYS A 375 5.22 6.60 -31.06
C LYS A 375 4.54 7.29 -29.88
N TYR A 376 3.45 6.69 -29.38
CA TYR A 376 2.68 7.20 -28.25
C TYR A 376 2.38 6.08 -27.26
N VAL A 377 2.68 6.32 -25.97
CA VAL A 377 2.33 5.43 -24.87
C VAL A 377 1.44 6.19 -23.89
N LEU A 378 0.21 5.72 -23.72
CA LEU A 378 -0.79 6.30 -22.86
C LEU A 378 -0.99 5.40 -21.65
N ILE A 379 -0.92 5.94 -20.44
CA ILE A 379 -1.04 5.17 -19.19
C ILE A 379 -2.16 5.75 -18.33
N ASP A 380 -3.19 4.96 -18.10
CA ASP A 380 -4.27 5.27 -17.15
C ASP A 380 -3.89 4.86 -15.73
N GLU A 381 -4.51 5.49 -14.73
CA GLU A 381 -4.28 5.23 -13.30
C GLU A 381 -2.78 5.24 -12.91
N TYR A 382 -2.03 6.20 -13.44
CA TYR A 382 -0.55 6.27 -13.29
C TYR A 382 -0.07 6.24 -11.83
N GLN A 383 -0.91 6.65 -10.88
CA GLN A 383 -0.59 6.58 -9.46
C GLN A 383 -0.43 5.15 -8.91
N ASP A 384 -0.88 4.13 -9.66
CA ASP A 384 -0.76 2.72 -9.31
C ASP A 384 0.53 2.09 -9.90
N MET A 385 1.38 2.88 -10.57
CA MET A 385 2.67 2.42 -11.10
C MET A 385 3.56 1.83 -9.99
N SER A 386 4.34 0.82 -10.36
CA SER A 386 5.36 0.20 -9.50
C SER A 386 6.72 0.27 -10.19
N ARG A 387 7.81 0.06 -9.44
CA ARG A 387 9.17 0.10 -10.01
C ARG A 387 9.35 -0.83 -11.22
N PRO A 388 8.91 -2.11 -11.20
CA PRO A 388 9.01 -2.97 -12.38
C PRO A 388 8.19 -2.48 -13.57
N ARG A 389 7.00 -1.88 -13.35
CA ARG A 389 6.20 -1.31 -14.43
C ARG A 389 6.90 -0.10 -15.06
N TYR A 390 7.48 0.77 -14.22
CA TYR A 390 8.31 1.89 -14.67
C TYR A 390 9.50 1.39 -15.50
N GLU A 391 10.25 0.41 -15.01
CA GLU A 391 11.41 -0.15 -15.70
C GLU A 391 11.05 -0.78 -17.05
N LEU A 392 9.84 -1.36 -17.20
CA LEU A 392 9.35 -1.83 -18.49
C LEU A 392 9.14 -0.68 -19.49
N ILE A 393 8.45 0.38 -19.08
CA ILE A 393 8.23 1.56 -19.94
C ILE A 393 9.57 2.21 -20.30
N ARG A 394 10.46 2.35 -19.32
CA ARG A 394 11.82 2.84 -19.53
C ARG A 394 12.59 2.00 -20.54
N ALA A 395 12.58 0.67 -20.41
CA ALA A 395 13.29 -0.22 -21.33
C ALA A 395 12.77 -0.12 -22.77
N LEU A 396 11.46 0.01 -22.96
CA LEU A 396 10.88 0.28 -24.28
C LEU A 396 11.37 1.63 -24.82
N ARG A 397 11.31 2.68 -23.99
CA ARG A 397 11.72 4.03 -24.39
C ARG A 397 13.22 4.15 -24.70
N GLU A 398 14.06 3.39 -24.00
CA GLU A 398 15.51 3.27 -24.28
C GLU A 398 15.77 2.55 -25.61
N GLN A 399 14.88 1.65 -26.05
CA GLN A 399 14.97 1.00 -27.35
C GLN A 399 14.56 1.94 -28.50
N SER A 400 13.40 2.60 -28.36
CA SER A 400 12.94 3.63 -29.28
C SER A 400 12.06 4.62 -28.52
N ASP A 401 12.42 5.90 -28.55
CA ASP A 401 11.68 6.92 -27.81
C ASP A 401 10.25 7.11 -28.34
N PHE A 402 9.35 7.52 -27.44
CA PHE A 402 7.94 7.78 -27.71
C PHE A 402 7.43 8.92 -26.82
N THR A 403 6.35 9.57 -27.25
CA THR A 403 5.60 10.52 -26.41
C THR A 403 4.83 9.77 -25.33
N LEU A 404 4.98 10.22 -24.08
CA LEU A 404 4.36 9.63 -22.91
C LEU A 404 3.23 10.53 -22.39
N PHE A 405 2.01 9.99 -22.33
CA PHE A 405 0.82 10.69 -21.83
C PHE A 405 0.18 9.91 -20.69
N CYS A 406 0.39 10.37 -19.45
CA CYS A 406 -0.04 9.66 -18.25
C CYS A 406 -1.17 10.41 -17.56
N VAL A 407 -2.23 9.68 -17.17
CA VAL A 407 -3.34 10.23 -16.39
C VAL A 407 -3.39 9.53 -15.05
N GLY A 408 -3.53 10.29 -13.96
CA GLY A 408 -3.55 9.72 -12.62
C GLY A 408 -4.09 10.66 -11.54
N ASP A 409 -4.23 10.12 -10.33
CA ASP A 409 -4.65 10.86 -9.14
C ASP A 409 -3.88 10.37 -7.91
N ASP A 410 -2.91 11.16 -7.46
CA ASP A 410 -2.12 10.88 -6.26
C ASP A 410 -2.98 10.74 -4.99
N TRP A 411 -4.19 11.33 -4.94
CA TRP A 411 -5.13 11.13 -3.84
C TRP A 411 -5.75 9.73 -3.80
N GLN A 412 -5.62 8.93 -4.87
CA GLN A 412 -6.17 7.58 -5.02
C GLN A 412 -5.10 6.49 -5.16
N SER A 413 -3.85 6.77 -4.80
CA SER A 413 -2.80 5.76 -4.72
C SER A 413 -2.94 4.99 -3.39
N ILE A 414 -3.38 3.74 -3.46
CA ILE A 414 -3.81 2.91 -2.31
C ILE A 414 -3.37 1.44 -2.43
N TYR A 415 -2.36 1.18 -3.26
CA TYR A 415 -1.89 -0.17 -3.59
C TYR A 415 -0.40 -0.35 -3.26
N ARG A 416 0.11 0.31 -2.22
CA ARG A 416 1.52 0.14 -1.81
C ARG A 416 1.82 -1.30 -1.46
N PHE A 417 0.86 -1.99 -0.82
CA PHE A 417 0.97 -3.41 -0.50
C PHE A 417 1.15 -4.31 -1.74
N ALA A 418 0.76 -3.84 -2.93
CA ALA A 418 0.98 -4.53 -4.21
C ALA A 418 2.25 -4.02 -4.95
N GLY A 419 3.04 -3.16 -4.29
CA GLY A 419 4.27 -2.57 -4.80
C GLY A 419 4.10 -1.24 -5.53
N SER A 420 2.91 -0.64 -5.55
CA SER A 420 2.72 0.69 -6.16
C SER A 420 3.47 1.77 -5.39
N ASP A 421 4.19 2.63 -6.10
CA ASP A 421 5.09 3.63 -5.54
C ASP A 421 4.55 5.03 -5.88
N ILE A 422 4.01 5.74 -4.88
CA ILE A 422 3.45 7.09 -5.06
C ILE A 422 4.50 8.08 -5.58
N HIS A 423 5.78 7.84 -5.33
CA HIS A 423 6.84 8.73 -5.80
C HIS A 423 6.93 8.76 -7.32
N LEU A 424 6.45 7.73 -8.01
CA LEU A 424 6.43 7.72 -9.47
C LEU A 424 5.54 8.82 -10.05
N ILE A 425 4.39 9.11 -9.41
CA ILE A 425 3.53 10.22 -9.83
C ILE A 425 3.97 11.56 -9.23
N LEU A 426 4.48 11.59 -7.99
CA LEU A 426 4.91 12.83 -7.35
C LEU A 426 6.15 13.44 -8.02
N ASP A 427 7.11 12.59 -8.39
CA ASP A 427 8.42 12.97 -8.92
C ASP A 427 8.51 12.74 -10.45
N PHE A 428 7.35 12.75 -11.13
CA PHE A 428 7.22 12.41 -12.56
C PHE A 428 8.19 13.19 -13.46
N ALA A 429 8.37 14.49 -13.21
CA ALA A 429 9.28 15.32 -14.00
C ALA A 429 10.72 14.81 -13.94
N ASP A 430 11.21 14.53 -12.73
CA ASP A 430 12.58 14.08 -12.52
C ASP A 430 12.83 12.69 -13.09
N ILE A 431 11.82 11.82 -13.02
CA ILE A 431 11.89 10.45 -13.52
C ILE A 431 12.02 10.42 -15.05
N TRP A 432 11.34 11.32 -15.76
CA TRP A 432 11.27 11.31 -17.23
C TRP A 432 12.09 12.41 -17.92
N ARG A 433 12.84 13.23 -17.15
CA ARG A 433 13.59 14.40 -17.66
C ARG A 433 14.61 14.07 -18.75
N ASP A 434 15.19 12.87 -18.73
CA ASP A 434 16.24 12.47 -19.68
C ASP A 434 15.73 12.37 -21.12
N TRP A 435 14.41 12.26 -21.31
CA TRP A 435 13.76 12.25 -22.62
C TRP A 435 13.12 13.59 -22.99
N GLY A 436 13.31 14.65 -22.20
CA GLY A 436 12.86 16.00 -22.51
C GLY A 436 11.86 16.60 -21.54
N PRO A 437 11.35 17.81 -21.86
CA PRO A 437 10.56 18.60 -20.93
C PRO A 437 9.22 17.95 -20.59
N THR A 438 8.83 18.11 -19.33
CA THR A 438 7.56 17.61 -18.79
C THR A 438 6.54 18.72 -18.66
N ARG A 439 5.30 18.46 -19.07
CA ARG A 439 4.13 19.32 -18.82
C ARG A 439 3.16 18.61 -17.89
N MET A 440 2.57 19.37 -16.96
CA MET A 440 1.51 18.88 -16.09
C MET A 440 0.23 19.66 -16.31
N PHE A 441 -0.90 18.96 -16.37
CA PHE A 441 -2.22 19.55 -16.47
C PHE A 441 -3.08 19.07 -15.31
N GLN A 442 -4.00 19.90 -14.85
CA GLN A 442 -5.00 19.53 -13.85
C GLN A 442 -6.39 19.55 -14.46
N ILE A 443 -7.18 18.53 -14.14
CA ILE A 443 -8.61 18.49 -14.43
C ILE A 443 -9.33 18.45 -13.10
N THR A 444 -10.06 19.51 -12.78
CA THR A 444 -10.64 19.75 -11.46
C THR A 444 -12.15 19.71 -11.44
N THR A 445 -12.79 19.90 -12.60
CA THR A 445 -14.24 19.84 -12.73
C THR A 445 -14.74 18.41 -12.58
N THR A 446 -15.58 18.14 -11.56
CA THR A 446 -16.21 16.83 -11.35
C THR A 446 -17.73 16.95 -11.29
N ARG A 447 -18.43 16.06 -11.98
CA ARG A 447 -19.90 15.94 -11.92
C ARG A 447 -20.34 14.74 -11.08
N ARG A 448 -19.39 14.04 -10.47
CA ARG A 448 -19.62 12.74 -9.83
C ARG A 448 -20.35 12.87 -8.50
N PHE A 449 -20.00 13.88 -7.70
CA PHE A 449 -20.53 14.06 -6.36
C PHE A 449 -20.66 15.53 -5.98
N ARG A 450 -21.45 15.81 -4.95
CA ARG A 450 -21.85 17.17 -4.56
C ARG A 450 -20.73 17.93 -3.82
N GLN A 451 -20.83 19.27 -3.79
CA GLN A 451 -19.76 20.14 -3.33
C GLN A 451 -19.38 19.90 -1.85
N SER A 452 -20.34 19.66 -0.95
CA SER A 452 -19.98 19.43 0.46
C SER A 452 -19.15 18.15 0.69
N LEU A 453 -19.35 17.11 -0.14
CA LEU A 453 -18.52 15.90 -0.13
C LEU A 453 -17.13 16.19 -0.72
N ILE A 454 -17.06 16.99 -1.80
CA ILE A 454 -15.80 17.44 -2.39
C ILE A 454 -14.96 18.16 -1.34
N ASP A 455 -15.54 19.16 -0.67
CA ASP A 455 -14.85 19.99 0.30
C ASP A 455 -14.35 19.17 1.49
N ALA A 456 -15.22 18.33 2.07
CA ALA A 456 -14.84 17.52 3.22
C ALA A 456 -13.77 16.48 2.88
N SER A 457 -13.92 15.76 1.75
CA SER A 457 -12.95 14.74 1.33
C SER A 457 -11.62 15.35 0.91
N GLY A 458 -11.64 16.49 0.20
CA GLY A 458 -10.47 17.25 -0.20
C GLY A 458 -9.71 17.80 1.01
N ALA A 459 -10.40 18.46 1.95
CA ALA A 459 -9.80 18.97 3.18
C ALA A 459 -9.20 17.86 4.06
N PHE A 460 -9.84 16.68 4.08
CA PHE A 460 -9.37 15.51 4.81
C PHE A 460 -8.09 14.90 4.21
N VAL A 461 -8.06 14.67 2.89
CA VAL A 461 -6.87 14.09 2.24
C VAL A 461 -5.70 15.06 2.22
N MET A 462 -5.97 16.37 2.04
CA MET A 462 -4.96 17.43 2.02
C MET A 462 -4.40 17.81 3.38
N GLN A 463 -4.73 17.09 4.46
CA GLN A 463 -3.89 17.11 5.66
C GLN A 463 -2.48 16.59 5.33
N ASP A 464 -2.35 15.70 4.33
CA ASP A 464 -1.06 15.35 3.74
C ASP A 464 -0.62 16.41 2.72
N LYS A 465 0.33 17.27 3.14
CA LYS A 465 0.90 18.33 2.30
C LYS A 465 1.92 17.81 1.27
N SER A 466 2.27 16.51 1.33
CA SER A 466 3.15 15.89 0.35
C SER A 466 2.44 15.56 -0.97
N LEU A 467 1.11 15.61 -1.02
CA LEU A 467 0.28 15.41 -2.22
C LEU A 467 0.19 16.67 -3.10
N TYR A 468 -0.19 16.53 -4.37
CA TYR A 468 -0.54 17.65 -5.23
C TYR A 468 -1.85 18.29 -4.75
N VAL A 469 -1.85 19.62 -4.69
CA VAL A 469 -3.06 20.39 -4.38
C VAL A 469 -3.98 20.33 -5.59
N LYS A 470 -5.25 19.96 -5.37
CA LYS A 470 -6.32 19.98 -6.37
C LYS A 470 -7.53 20.68 -5.78
N HIS A 471 -8.11 21.61 -6.52
CA HIS A 471 -9.31 22.34 -6.13
C HIS A 471 -10.51 21.82 -6.92
N LEU A 472 -10.98 20.62 -6.54
CA LEU A 472 -12.12 20.03 -7.22
C LEU A 472 -13.39 20.85 -6.99
N TYR A 473 -14.23 20.95 -8.01
CA TYR A 473 -15.52 21.65 -7.88
C TYR A 473 -16.59 21.00 -8.75
N ASN A 474 -17.85 21.15 -8.33
CA ASN A 474 -19.03 20.72 -9.09
C ASN A 474 -19.81 21.94 -9.57
N PRO A 475 -19.97 22.14 -10.90
CA PRO A 475 -20.68 23.31 -11.46
C PRO A 475 -22.17 23.41 -11.09
N SER A 476 -22.82 22.31 -10.69
CA SER A 476 -24.27 22.27 -10.46
C SER A 476 -24.70 22.70 -9.05
N ASP A 477 -23.99 23.63 -8.42
CA ASP A 477 -23.99 23.82 -6.97
C ASP A 477 -25.34 24.28 -6.38
N LYS A 478 -25.74 23.57 -5.32
CA LYS A 478 -26.80 23.92 -4.36
C LYS A 478 -26.31 23.47 -3.00
N LYS A 479 -26.54 24.27 -1.94
CA LYS A 479 -26.33 23.83 -0.54
C LYS A 479 -26.90 22.42 -0.35
N ASP A 480 -26.06 21.49 0.08
CA ASP A 480 -26.43 20.09 0.19
C ASP A 480 -26.07 19.47 1.55
N TYR A 481 -26.83 18.44 1.92
CA TYR A 481 -26.64 17.63 3.14
C TYR A 481 -26.14 16.22 2.77
N SER A 482 -25.07 16.15 1.97
CA SER A 482 -24.52 14.89 1.45
C SER A 482 -23.75 14.07 2.49
N LEU A 483 -23.52 14.59 3.70
CA LEU A 483 -22.77 13.92 4.76
C LEU A 483 -23.61 13.80 6.03
N LYS A 484 -23.50 12.65 6.72
CA LYS A 484 -24.11 12.45 8.05
C LYS A 484 -23.32 11.42 8.86
N ALA A 485 -23.07 11.68 10.14
CA ALA A 485 -22.60 10.66 11.07
C ALA A 485 -23.79 9.95 11.73
N LEU A 486 -23.67 8.64 11.90
CA LEU A 486 -24.58 7.77 12.64
C LEU A 486 -23.79 7.17 13.79
N GLY A 487 -24.19 7.44 15.03
CA GLY A 487 -23.47 7.00 16.22
C GLY A 487 -24.16 5.84 16.93
N GLY A 488 -23.36 4.97 17.53
CA GLY A 488 -23.80 4.00 18.52
C GLY A 488 -22.63 3.50 19.36
N ALA A 489 -22.82 3.36 20.67
CA ALA A 489 -21.86 2.82 21.60
C ALA A 489 -21.73 1.28 21.47
N THR A 490 -22.82 0.59 21.13
CA THR A 490 -22.87 -0.85 20.88
C THR A 490 -22.97 -1.17 19.38
N GLN A 491 -22.82 -2.45 19.01
CA GLN A 491 -23.00 -2.87 17.62
C GLN A 491 -24.48 -2.80 17.22
N GLU A 492 -25.38 -3.12 18.14
CA GLU A 492 -26.83 -3.07 17.98
C GLU A 492 -27.31 -1.64 17.70
N GLU A 493 -26.88 -0.66 18.49
CA GLU A 493 -27.27 0.75 18.27
C GLU A 493 -26.83 1.26 16.88
N ARG A 494 -25.65 0.82 16.42
CA ARG A 494 -25.15 1.16 15.08
C ARG A 494 -25.94 0.46 13.98
N PHE A 495 -26.29 -0.81 14.18
CA PHE A 495 -27.16 -1.56 13.28
C PHE A 495 -28.53 -0.88 13.15
N ASP A 496 -29.17 -0.54 14.27
CA ASP A 496 -30.46 0.13 14.30
C ASP A 496 -30.41 1.49 13.59
N ALA A 497 -29.33 2.26 13.78
CA ALA A 497 -29.12 3.52 13.08
C ALA A 497 -29.00 3.34 11.55
N ILE A 498 -28.35 2.27 11.08
CA ILE A 498 -28.29 1.93 9.64
C ILE A 498 -29.69 1.63 9.12
N VAL A 499 -30.42 0.72 9.78
CA VAL A 499 -31.78 0.31 9.40
C VAL A 499 -32.72 1.51 9.35
N GLU A 500 -32.67 2.38 10.35
CA GLU A 500 -33.48 3.60 10.40
C GLU A 500 -33.20 4.53 9.21
N GLN A 501 -31.94 4.65 8.76
CA GLN A 501 -31.62 5.41 7.55
C GLN A 501 -32.07 4.69 6.27
N LEU A 502 -31.90 3.37 6.15
CA LEU A 502 -32.37 2.61 5.00
C LEU A 502 -33.90 2.74 4.81
N ARG A 503 -34.66 2.74 5.91
CA ARG A 503 -36.11 3.01 5.93
C ARG A 503 -36.46 4.42 5.40
N LYS A 504 -35.56 5.40 5.52
CA LYS A 504 -35.74 6.77 4.99
C LYS A 504 -35.32 6.92 3.52
N LEU A 505 -34.58 5.98 2.94
CA LEU A 505 -34.13 6.04 1.54
C LEU A 505 -35.26 5.67 0.54
N PRO A 506 -35.15 6.06 -0.75
CA PRO A 506 -36.09 5.64 -1.80
C PRO A 506 -36.21 4.10 -1.92
N LYS A 507 -37.37 3.60 -2.37
CA LYS A 507 -37.65 2.15 -2.49
C LYS A 507 -36.68 1.41 -3.43
N ALA A 508 -36.18 2.08 -4.47
CA ALA A 508 -35.23 1.54 -5.44
C ALA A 508 -33.90 2.32 -5.39
N ALA A 509 -33.40 2.58 -4.16
CA ALA A 509 -32.11 3.24 -3.98
C ALA A 509 -30.94 2.31 -4.34
N SER A 510 -29.85 2.90 -4.83
CA SER A 510 -28.57 2.20 -5.04
C SER A 510 -27.63 2.50 -3.87
N VAL A 511 -27.27 1.47 -3.10
CA VAL A 511 -26.61 1.59 -1.80
C VAL A 511 -25.33 0.76 -1.76
N LEU A 512 -24.26 1.34 -1.22
CA LEU A 512 -23.01 0.65 -0.91
C LEU A 512 -22.82 0.54 0.60
N MET A 513 -22.59 -0.67 1.08
CA MET A 513 -22.07 -0.93 2.42
C MET A 513 -20.55 -1.10 2.31
N LEU A 514 -19.78 -0.15 2.83
CA LEU A 514 -18.32 -0.16 2.77
C LEU A 514 -17.69 -0.57 4.09
N GLY A 515 -16.92 -1.65 4.05
CA GLY A 515 -16.00 -2.04 5.13
C GLY A 515 -14.54 -1.70 4.80
N ARG A 516 -13.67 -1.71 5.81
CA ARG A 516 -12.21 -1.79 5.62
C ARG A 516 -11.80 -3.24 5.38
N TYR A 517 -12.48 -4.18 6.04
CA TYR A 517 -12.29 -5.62 5.97
C TYR A 517 -13.63 -6.32 5.70
N LYS A 518 -13.58 -7.56 5.16
CA LYS A 518 -14.79 -8.37 4.97
C LYS A 518 -15.56 -8.58 6.28
N SER A 519 -14.85 -8.67 7.41
CA SER A 519 -15.45 -8.84 8.73
C SER A 519 -16.33 -7.68 9.18
N ASP A 520 -16.28 -6.51 8.53
CA ASP A 520 -17.15 -5.39 8.88
C ASP A 520 -18.61 -5.64 8.47
N LEU A 521 -18.85 -6.58 7.54
CA LEU A 521 -20.19 -7.07 7.20
C LEU A 521 -20.88 -7.75 8.40
N ASN A 522 -20.11 -8.25 9.37
CA ASN A 522 -20.65 -8.83 10.60
C ASN A 522 -21.51 -7.85 11.40
N LEU A 523 -21.32 -6.52 11.20
CA LEU A 523 -22.18 -5.53 11.83
C LEU A 523 -23.64 -5.71 11.39
N LEU A 524 -23.87 -6.10 10.12
CA LEU A 524 -25.20 -6.43 9.61
C LEU A 524 -25.58 -7.87 9.93
N SER A 525 -24.77 -8.85 9.55
CA SER A 525 -25.17 -10.26 9.62
C SER A 525 -25.36 -10.81 11.04
N ARG A 526 -24.66 -10.26 12.05
CA ARG A 526 -24.75 -10.76 13.44
C ARG A 526 -25.76 -10.01 14.31
N ASN A 527 -26.20 -8.83 13.88
CA ASN A 527 -27.12 -7.99 14.67
C ASN A 527 -28.53 -7.96 14.09
N ASP A 528 -28.79 -8.66 12.98
CA ASP A 528 -30.10 -8.78 12.37
C ASP A 528 -31.01 -9.76 13.11
N ARG A 529 -31.60 -9.29 14.22
CA ARG A 529 -32.47 -10.11 15.08
C ARG A 529 -33.85 -10.37 14.47
N ASP A 530 -34.33 -9.44 13.66
CA ASP A 530 -35.67 -9.49 13.05
C ASP A 530 -35.66 -10.14 11.65
N GLY A 531 -34.49 -10.59 11.17
CA GLY A 531 -34.33 -11.22 9.86
C GLY A 531 -34.61 -10.26 8.70
N LEU A 532 -34.23 -8.98 8.84
CA LEU A 532 -34.46 -7.93 7.86
C LEU A 532 -33.60 -8.07 6.59
N PHE A 533 -32.51 -8.84 6.65
CA PHE A 533 -31.55 -8.96 5.57
C PHE A 533 -31.35 -10.41 5.11
N GLN A 534 -31.29 -10.60 3.79
CA GLN A 534 -30.68 -11.78 3.19
C GLN A 534 -29.33 -11.36 2.62
N ILE A 535 -28.25 -11.98 3.10
CA ILE A 535 -26.87 -11.59 2.77
C ILE A 535 -26.18 -12.77 2.10
N ASP A 536 -25.68 -12.55 0.89
CA ASP A 536 -24.75 -13.46 0.24
C ASP A 536 -23.32 -13.03 0.59
N GLU A 537 -22.68 -13.75 1.51
CA GLU A 537 -21.32 -13.43 1.95
C GLU A 537 -20.25 -13.64 0.85
N HIS A 538 -20.55 -14.44 -0.19
CA HIS A 538 -19.63 -14.70 -1.29
C HIS A 538 -19.61 -13.56 -2.29
N THR A 539 -20.79 -13.11 -2.72
CA THR A 539 -20.90 -12.01 -3.69
C THR A 539 -20.87 -10.64 -3.02
N GLY A 540 -21.30 -10.54 -1.76
CA GLY A 540 -21.55 -9.29 -1.06
C GLY A 540 -22.95 -8.72 -1.34
N GLY A 541 -23.81 -9.43 -2.07
CA GLY A 541 -25.19 -9.00 -2.31
C GLY A 541 -26.01 -8.96 -1.02
N ILE A 542 -26.79 -7.90 -0.85
CA ILE A 542 -27.66 -7.72 0.33
C ILE A 542 -29.08 -7.40 -0.15
N VAL A 543 -30.06 -8.17 0.30
CA VAL A 543 -31.48 -7.87 0.11
C VAL A 543 -32.05 -7.40 1.43
N PHE A 544 -32.55 -6.17 1.46
CA PHE A 544 -33.30 -5.63 2.60
C PHE A 544 -34.79 -5.91 2.42
N LEU A 545 -35.37 -6.80 3.24
CA LEU A 545 -36.69 -7.39 3.02
C LEU A 545 -37.83 -6.37 3.05
N GLU A 546 -37.70 -5.27 3.80
CA GLU A 546 -38.70 -4.19 3.80
C GLU A 546 -38.73 -3.42 2.47
N LYS A 547 -37.63 -3.46 1.70
CA LYS A 547 -37.50 -2.79 0.38
C LYS A 547 -36.71 -3.66 -0.61
N PRO A 548 -37.29 -4.76 -1.12
CA PRO A 548 -36.56 -5.71 -1.97
C PRO A 548 -36.08 -5.15 -3.31
N LYS A 549 -36.63 -4.01 -3.77
CA LYS A 549 -36.22 -3.32 -5.00
C LYS A 549 -34.97 -2.44 -4.80
N MET A 550 -34.48 -2.32 -3.56
CA MET A 550 -33.25 -1.58 -3.26
C MET A 550 -32.03 -2.42 -3.67
N ASP A 551 -31.13 -1.82 -4.43
CA ASP A 551 -29.87 -2.44 -4.85
C ASP A 551 -28.81 -2.16 -3.77
N ILE A 552 -28.50 -3.17 -2.94
CA ILE A 552 -27.52 -3.05 -1.85
C ILE A 552 -26.39 -4.06 -2.07
N GLU A 553 -25.16 -3.57 -2.01
CA GLU A 553 -23.96 -4.40 -2.12
C GLU A 553 -22.97 -4.04 -1.01
N PHE A 554 -22.29 -5.04 -0.48
CA PHE A 554 -21.13 -4.90 0.40
C PHE A 554 -19.82 -5.11 -0.34
N MET A 555 -18.84 -4.25 -0.07
CA MET A 555 -17.46 -4.47 -0.47
C MET A 555 -16.48 -3.74 0.44
N THR A 556 -15.19 -4.07 0.30
CA THR A 556 -14.15 -3.32 1.01
C THR A 556 -13.82 -2.01 0.29
N ALA A 557 -13.33 -1.01 1.03
CA ALA A 557 -12.90 0.27 0.48
C ALA A 557 -11.91 0.11 -0.70
N HIS A 558 -10.97 -0.83 -0.61
CA HIS A 558 -10.04 -1.16 -1.70
C HIS A 558 -10.77 -1.65 -2.96
N LYS A 559 -11.65 -2.66 -2.82
CA LYS A 559 -12.40 -3.24 -3.94
C LYS A 559 -13.35 -2.23 -4.59
N SER A 560 -13.75 -1.20 -3.85
CA SER A 560 -14.66 -0.15 -4.35
C SER A 560 -14.01 0.88 -5.29
N LYS A 561 -12.66 0.91 -5.41
CA LYS A 561 -11.98 1.88 -6.28
C LYS A 561 -12.50 1.76 -7.71
N GLY A 562 -12.85 2.91 -8.31
CA GLY A 562 -13.48 2.99 -9.63
C GLY A 562 -15.02 2.90 -9.62
N LEU A 563 -15.62 2.24 -8.63
CA LEU A 563 -17.08 2.05 -8.52
C LEU A 563 -17.77 3.20 -7.79
N GLN A 564 -19.10 3.29 -7.91
CA GLN A 564 -19.92 4.34 -7.29
C GLN A 564 -21.34 3.85 -6.99
N ARG A 565 -21.97 4.41 -5.94
CA ARG A 565 -23.39 4.24 -5.62
C ARG A 565 -24.00 5.58 -5.20
N ASP A 566 -25.33 5.65 -5.24
CA ASP A 566 -26.05 6.86 -4.83
C ASP A 566 -25.87 7.15 -3.33
N PHE A 567 -26.01 6.11 -2.52
CA PHE A 567 -25.88 6.18 -1.08
C PHE A 567 -24.76 5.25 -0.61
N VAL A 568 -23.97 5.70 0.36
CA VAL A 568 -22.86 4.90 0.92
C VAL A 568 -22.94 4.91 2.43
N PHE A 569 -22.81 3.74 3.06
CA PHE A 569 -22.62 3.58 4.49
C PHE A 569 -21.20 3.08 4.74
N LEU A 570 -20.38 3.88 5.42
CA LEU A 570 -19.03 3.48 5.82
C LEU A 570 -19.08 2.84 7.20
N LEU A 571 -19.09 1.50 7.22
CA LEU A 571 -19.31 0.66 8.41
C LEU A 571 -18.12 0.66 9.39
N CYS A 572 -16.93 0.97 8.89
CA CYS A 572 -15.66 0.77 9.57
C CYS A 572 -15.10 2.04 10.25
N CYS A 573 -15.94 2.98 10.70
CA CYS A 573 -15.47 4.20 11.39
C CYS A 573 -15.13 3.93 12.87
N SER A 574 -14.34 2.88 13.12
CA SER A 574 -13.87 2.42 14.43
C SER A 574 -12.34 2.45 14.52
N GLY A 575 -11.83 2.52 15.74
CA GLY A 575 -10.40 2.37 16.04
C GLY A 575 -9.98 0.90 16.19
N GLY A 576 -8.72 0.69 16.55
CA GLY A 576 -8.18 -0.63 16.88
C GLY A 576 -7.46 -1.30 15.70
N LEU A 577 -7.02 -2.55 15.87
CA LEU A 577 -6.18 -3.25 14.88
C LEU A 577 -6.85 -3.29 13.49
N LYS A 578 -8.10 -3.74 13.44
CA LYS A 578 -8.93 -3.78 12.22
C LYS A 578 -9.75 -2.51 11.98
N GLY A 579 -9.45 -1.42 12.69
CA GLY A 579 -10.11 -0.13 12.49
C GLY A 579 -9.74 0.54 11.16
N PHE A 580 -10.18 1.78 11.00
CA PHE A 580 -9.85 2.61 9.84
C PHE A 580 -9.33 3.97 10.33
N PRO A 581 -8.00 4.22 10.39
CA PRO A 581 -6.91 3.46 9.78
C PRO A 581 -6.65 2.11 10.46
N SER A 582 -6.20 1.13 9.68
CA SER A 582 -5.72 -0.12 10.26
C SER A 582 -4.44 0.08 11.06
N ALA A 583 -4.37 -0.59 12.21
CA ALA A 583 -3.19 -0.65 13.07
C ALA A 583 -2.54 -2.04 13.09
N ILE A 584 -2.86 -2.92 12.13
CA ILE A 584 -2.17 -4.20 11.95
C ILE A 584 -0.73 -3.90 11.49
N PRO A 585 0.31 -4.37 12.20
CA PRO A 585 1.68 -4.16 11.78
C PRO A 585 1.99 -4.95 10.51
N GLU A 586 2.68 -4.31 9.57
CA GLU A 586 3.26 -4.97 8.39
C GLU A 586 4.42 -5.90 8.81
N GLU A 587 4.57 -7.05 8.14
CA GLU A 587 5.69 -7.95 8.40
C GLU A 587 7.02 -7.28 7.99
N PRO A 588 7.98 -7.06 8.90
CA PRO A 588 9.14 -6.21 8.64
C PRO A 588 10.02 -6.65 7.46
N LEU A 589 10.12 -7.95 7.17
CA LEU A 589 10.87 -8.44 6.01
C LEU A 589 10.18 -8.05 4.69
N LEU A 590 8.85 -8.10 4.65
CA LEU A 590 8.05 -7.66 3.49
C LEU A 590 8.22 -6.15 3.26
N GLY A 591 8.23 -5.35 4.32
CA GLY A 591 8.41 -3.90 4.24
C GLY A 591 9.71 -3.46 3.54
N LEU A 592 10.74 -4.30 3.50
CA LEU A 592 11.98 -4.02 2.76
C LEU A 592 11.80 -4.06 1.23
N LEU A 593 10.84 -4.85 0.75
CA LEU A 593 10.52 -5.06 -0.67
C LEU A 593 9.48 -4.06 -1.20
N LEU A 594 8.78 -3.37 -0.31
CA LEU A 594 7.77 -2.38 -0.64
C LEU A 594 8.38 -0.98 -0.74
N PRO A 595 7.72 -0.04 -1.45
CA PRO A 595 8.09 1.37 -1.42
C PRO A 595 8.13 1.92 0.00
N GLU A 596 8.94 2.96 0.19
CA GLU A 596 9.08 3.60 1.51
C GLU A 596 7.76 4.16 1.99
N VAL A 597 7.47 3.95 3.28
CA VAL A 597 6.27 4.50 3.91
C VAL A 597 6.41 6.02 3.95
N GLU A 598 5.34 6.73 3.60
CA GLU A 598 5.35 8.18 3.62
C GLU A 598 5.47 8.73 5.04
N ARG A 599 6.06 9.93 5.16
CA ARG A 599 6.28 10.59 6.47
C ARG A 599 4.99 10.91 7.21
N MET A 600 3.91 11.18 6.47
CA MET A 600 2.61 11.47 7.06
C MET A 600 2.04 10.20 7.69
N PRO A 601 1.70 10.21 8.99
CA PRO A 601 1.10 9.05 9.64
C PRO A 601 -0.17 8.59 8.91
N HIS A 602 -0.23 7.30 8.61
CA HIS A 602 -1.35 6.67 7.91
C HIS A 602 -1.68 7.31 6.55
N ALA A 603 -0.68 7.80 5.81
CA ALA A 603 -0.88 8.46 4.51
C ALA A 603 -1.69 7.61 3.50
N GLU A 604 -1.36 6.33 3.36
CA GLU A 604 -2.12 5.41 2.49
C GLU A 604 -3.55 5.17 3.00
N GLU A 605 -3.75 4.92 4.30
CA GLU A 605 -5.10 4.75 4.86
C GLU A 605 -5.94 6.04 4.76
N ARG A 606 -5.33 7.22 4.80
CA ARG A 606 -6.01 8.51 4.54
C ARG A 606 -6.50 8.60 3.10
N ARG A 607 -5.66 8.21 2.11
CA ARG A 607 -6.06 8.13 0.70
C ARG A 607 -7.13 7.05 0.48
N LEU A 608 -7.05 5.93 1.17
CA LEU A 608 -8.10 4.90 1.16
C LEU A 608 -9.42 5.43 1.72
N PHE A 609 -9.38 6.22 2.78
CA PHE A 609 -10.56 6.85 3.36
C PHE A 609 -11.17 7.89 2.39
N TYR A 610 -10.34 8.67 1.70
CA TYR A 610 -10.76 9.52 0.59
C TYR A 610 -11.42 8.71 -0.55
N VAL A 611 -10.85 7.57 -0.94
CA VAL A 611 -11.45 6.68 -1.93
C VAL A 611 -12.84 6.21 -1.46
N ALA A 612 -12.98 5.78 -0.21
CA ALA A 612 -14.25 5.35 0.37
C ALA A 612 -15.30 6.48 0.36
N MET A 613 -14.93 7.70 0.76
CA MET A 613 -15.81 8.87 0.73
C MET A 613 -16.30 9.16 -0.70
N THR A 614 -15.41 9.12 -1.68
CA THR A 614 -15.70 9.48 -3.08
C THR A 614 -16.42 8.39 -3.89
N ARG A 615 -16.86 7.30 -3.25
CA ARG A 615 -17.75 6.30 -3.88
C ARG A 615 -19.22 6.76 -3.88
N CYS A 616 -19.54 7.76 -3.07
CA CYS A 616 -20.88 8.30 -2.92
C CYS A 616 -21.20 9.35 -3.99
N ARG A 617 -22.40 9.28 -4.61
CA ARG A 617 -22.92 10.34 -5.50
C ARG A 617 -23.85 11.33 -4.79
N LYS A 618 -24.73 10.85 -3.90
CA LYS A 618 -25.79 11.66 -3.27
C LYS A 618 -25.58 11.88 -1.78
N LYS A 619 -25.45 10.80 -0.98
CA LYS A 619 -25.27 10.91 0.48
C LYS A 619 -24.44 9.80 1.11
N LEU A 620 -23.49 10.19 1.94
CA LEU A 620 -22.57 9.34 2.69
C LEU A 620 -22.92 9.36 4.18
N PHE A 621 -23.01 8.18 4.75
CA PHE A 621 -23.24 7.94 6.17
C PHE A 621 -21.99 7.34 6.81
N PHE A 622 -21.41 8.02 7.80
CA PHE A 622 -20.33 7.48 8.63
C PHE A 622 -20.93 6.71 9.80
N VAL A 623 -20.71 5.40 9.88
CA VAL A 623 -21.19 4.59 11.00
C VAL A 623 -20.11 4.57 12.09
N VAL A 624 -20.26 5.44 13.09
CA VAL A 624 -19.26 5.76 14.10
C VAL A 624 -19.41 4.89 15.34
N ASP A 625 -18.34 4.20 15.71
CA ASP A 625 -18.24 3.52 17.00
C ASP A 625 -17.98 4.56 18.10
N GLN A 626 -18.97 4.89 18.93
CA GLN A 626 -18.80 5.90 19.98
C GLN A 626 -17.99 5.39 21.19
N SER A 627 -17.84 4.07 21.34
CA SER A 627 -17.01 3.47 22.38
C SER A 627 -15.53 3.45 22.00
N HIS A 628 -15.25 3.33 20.71
CA HIS A 628 -13.91 3.24 20.16
C HIS A 628 -13.85 3.83 18.74
N PRO A 629 -14.02 5.16 18.58
CA PRO A 629 -14.11 5.79 17.27
C PRO A 629 -12.78 5.74 16.53
N SER A 630 -12.88 5.72 15.19
CA SER A 630 -11.73 5.97 14.33
C SER A 630 -11.12 7.34 14.63
N ARG A 631 -9.79 7.41 14.62
CA ARG A 631 -9.07 8.69 14.75
C ARG A 631 -9.40 9.70 13.65
N PHE A 632 -9.77 9.23 12.46
CA PHE A 632 -10.22 10.08 11.36
C PHE A 632 -11.56 10.77 11.66
N MET A 633 -12.38 10.23 12.56
CA MET A 633 -13.64 10.88 12.97
C MET A 633 -13.37 12.16 13.74
N TYR A 634 -12.32 12.21 14.58
CA TYR A 634 -11.92 13.44 15.26
C TYR A 634 -11.44 14.51 14.28
N GLU A 635 -10.68 14.12 13.25
CA GLU A 635 -10.25 15.07 12.22
C GLU A 635 -11.43 15.68 11.46
N LEU A 636 -12.42 14.87 11.11
CA LEU A 636 -13.65 15.35 10.48
C LEU A 636 -14.47 16.23 11.42
N HIS A 637 -14.65 15.81 12.67
CA HIS A 637 -15.44 16.53 13.67
C HIS A 637 -14.82 17.88 14.04
N ASP A 638 -13.55 17.91 14.43
CA ASP A 638 -12.94 19.10 15.04
C ASP A 638 -12.50 20.14 14.01
N ARG A 639 -12.18 19.72 12.78
CA ARG A 639 -11.46 20.57 11.82
C ARG A 639 -12.14 20.79 10.48
N ILE A 640 -13.04 19.89 10.06
CA ILE A 640 -13.50 19.85 8.67
C ILE A 640 -15.01 20.08 8.56
N CYS A 641 -15.82 19.25 9.21
CA CYS A 641 -17.27 19.28 9.05
C CYS A 641 -18.04 18.91 10.34
N PRO A 642 -17.88 19.66 11.45
CA PRO A 642 -18.51 19.36 12.75
C PRO A 642 -20.02 19.14 12.67
N ASN A 643 -20.72 19.87 11.79
CA ASN A 643 -22.18 19.84 11.67
C ASN A 643 -22.74 18.45 11.31
N ILE A 644 -21.96 17.56 10.70
CA ILE A 644 -22.43 16.22 10.31
C ILE A 644 -22.59 15.30 11.53
N PHE A 645 -22.00 15.66 12.67
CA PHE A 645 -22.01 14.91 13.93
C PHE A 645 -23.13 15.33 14.88
N ARG A 646 -24.12 16.11 14.43
CA ARG A 646 -25.26 16.49 15.28
C ARG A 646 -25.96 15.22 15.82
N GLY A 647 -25.90 15.03 17.13
CA GLY A 647 -26.44 13.84 17.82
C GLY A 647 -25.42 12.70 18.04
N VAL A 648 -24.19 12.82 17.53
CA VAL A 648 -23.11 11.84 17.69
C VAL A 648 -22.00 12.47 18.53
N LYS A 649 -21.81 12.00 19.76
CA LYS A 649 -20.77 12.48 20.67
C LYS A 649 -19.52 11.60 20.58
N LEU A 650 -18.37 12.21 20.35
CA LEU A 650 -17.08 11.51 20.42
C LEU A 650 -16.50 11.56 21.85
N PRO A 651 -15.97 10.45 22.39
CA PRO A 651 -15.26 10.46 23.65
C PRO A 651 -13.98 11.32 23.57
N PRO A 652 -13.40 11.76 24.71
CA PRO A 652 -12.17 12.55 24.70
C PRO A 652 -11.03 11.87 23.92
N GLN A 653 -10.27 12.64 23.16
CA GLN A 653 -9.13 12.11 22.40
C GLN A 653 -7.85 12.06 23.24
N CYS A 654 -7.03 11.03 23.03
CA CYS A 654 -5.72 10.88 23.65
C CYS A 654 -4.72 11.87 23.02
N PRO A 655 -4.06 12.74 23.80
CA PRO A 655 -3.12 13.72 23.26
C PRO A 655 -1.82 13.08 22.73
N ASN A 656 -1.46 11.89 23.21
CA ASN A 656 -0.20 11.24 22.81
C ASN A 656 -0.31 10.54 21.46
N CYS A 657 -1.43 9.84 21.22
CA CYS A 657 -1.56 8.97 20.05
C CYS A 657 -2.83 9.23 19.23
N GLY A 658 -3.68 10.19 19.59
CA GLY A 658 -4.90 10.52 18.84
C GLY A 658 -6.01 9.46 18.85
N GLU A 659 -5.82 8.33 19.54
CA GLU A 659 -6.87 7.34 19.79
C GLU A 659 -7.87 7.83 20.84
N ALA A 660 -9.02 7.16 20.95
CA ALA A 660 -10.00 7.48 21.98
C ALA A 660 -9.50 7.24 23.42
N LEU A 661 -10.03 8.01 24.36
CA LEU A 661 -9.94 7.73 25.79
C LEU A 661 -11.23 7.06 26.26
N ARG A 662 -11.08 5.94 26.98
CA ARG A 662 -12.22 5.22 27.58
C ARG A 662 -12.13 5.28 29.09
N LEU A 663 -13.28 5.42 29.74
CA LEU A 663 -13.41 5.32 31.19
C LEU A 663 -13.02 3.91 31.65
N ARG A 664 -12.16 3.82 32.66
CA ARG A 664 -11.69 2.59 33.32
C ARG A 664 -11.74 2.79 34.83
N HIS A 665 -11.82 1.70 35.58
CA HIS A 665 -11.84 1.70 37.04
C HIS A 665 -10.62 0.95 37.59
N THR A 666 -10.07 1.38 38.72
CA THR A 666 -9.01 0.62 39.40
C THR A 666 -9.63 -0.49 40.23
N GLY A 667 -9.43 -1.75 39.82
CA GLY A 667 -10.05 -2.90 40.47
C GLY A 667 -11.58 -2.89 40.33
N SER A 668 -12.29 -3.36 41.35
CA SER A 668 -13.75 -3.37 41.43
C SER A 668 -14.36 -2.11 42.04
N ASP A 669 -13.55 -1.10 42.40
CA ASP A 669 -14.01 0.14 43.04
C ASP A 669 -14.48 1.16 41.99
N PRO A 670 -15.79 1.43 41.87
CA PRO A 670 -16.33 2.37 40.89
C PRO A 670 -15.91 3.83 41.17
N SER A 671 -15.53 4.16 42.41
CA SER A 671 -15.19 5.53 42.84
C SER A 671 -13.82 5.99 42.34
N ARG A 672 -12.97 5.07 41.89
CA ARG A 672 -11.63 5.34 41.36
C ARG A 672 -11.58 5.17 39.85
N ALA A 673 -12.29 6.05 39.15
CA ALA A 673 -12.35 6.06 37.70
C ALA A 673 -11.25 6.93 37.07
N PHE A 674 -10.70 6.46 35.95
CA PHE A 674 -9.73 7.21 35.14
C PHE A 674 -9.99 6.97 33.66
N TYR A 675 -9.60 7.92 32.82
CA TYR A 675 -9.55 7.73 31.38
C TYR A 675 -8.26 7.01 31.00
N GLY A 676 -8.38 5.84 30.37
CA GLY A 676 -7.26 5.12 29.76
C GLY A 676 -7.32 5.17 28.24
N CYS A 677 -6.17 5.32 27.59
CA CYS A 677 -6.07 5.23 26.15
C CYS A 677 -6.53 3.86 25.64
N THR A 678 -7.30 3.86 24.55
CA THR A 678 -7.72 2.62 23.89
C THR A 678 -6.61 1.99 23.05
N GLY A 679 -5.55 2.74 22.73
CA GLY A 679 -4.33 2.24 22.08
C GLY A 679 -3.39 1.42 22.97
N PHE A 680 -3.81 1.07 24.19
CA PHE A 680 -3.05 0.16 25.08
C PHE A 680 -2.87 -1.23 24.42
N PRO A 681 -1.70 -1.89 24.55
CA PRO A 681 -0.54 -1.50 25.37
C PRO A 681 0.46 -0.55 24.70
N ASN A 682 0.28 -0.22 23.42
CA ASN A 682 1.20 0.63 22.66
C ASN A 682 1.20 2.08 23.14
N CYS A 683 0.06 2.57 23.64
CA CYS A 683 -0.06 3.85 24.33
C CYS A 683 -0.55 3.62 25.77
N ARG A 684 0.24 4.05 26.75
CA ARG A 684 -0.07 3.92 28.19
C ARG A 684 -0.60 5.20 28.82
N TYR A 685 -1.02 6.17 28.01
CA TYR A 685 -1.55 7.44 28.50
C TYR A 685 -2.82 7.21 29.34
N THR A 686 -2.86 7.83 30.51
CA THR A 686 -4.02 7.88 31.40
C THR A 686 -4.27 9.32 31.85
N ARG A 687 -5.53 9.62 32.21
CA ARG A 687 -5.92 10.92 32.78
C ARG A 687 -6.97 10.68 33.88
N PRO A 688 -6.89 11.34 35.05
CA PRO A 688 -7.93 11.24 36.06
C PRO A 688 -9.29 11.73 35.52
N CYS A 689 -10.38 11.15 36.00
CA CYS A 689 -11.70 11.77 35.83
C CYS A 689 -11.74 13.03 36.70
N LYS A 690 -12.06 14.17 36.09
CA LYS A 690 -12.28 15.42 36.82
C LYS A 690 -13.63 15.39 37.51
#